data_AF-A0A4T0EFC5-F1
#
_entry.id   AF-A0A4T0EFC5-F1
#
_cell.length_a   1.000
_cell.length_b   1.000
_cell.length_c   1.000
_cell.angle_alpha   90.00
_cell.angle_beta   90.00
_cell.angle_gamma   90.00
#
_symmetry.space_group_name_H-M   'P 1'
#
loop_
_entity.id
_entity.type
_entity.pdbx_description
1 polymer ?
#
loop_
_entity_poly.entity_id
_entity_poly.type
_entity_poly.pdbx_seq_one_letter_code
_entity_poly.pdbx_strand_id
1 'polypeptide(L)'
;MSQASVRQPAVAGPDAMDPGPLVIEYTLEALNHEGYINANVTDQMPTLENIAGDGASLRLWDRERLLATDPEGVEVGESQLGKGEPDYIHPTLQREQWIGIDERDWQAILPSIELASRFLDDPHITPFFHGLDNATELKDPLLKAAYGDLKFHRFDSDNSVMSTDAGFTNALFAMMSMRDQVQLRFADEGRGHASTSWKPGFQVADMSFHQDFLSILRQEAGYNPQRWSRSWAPGTHEPSARFRTRVLLAMTIVHELAHCAWLIKCKGKKDLPEPYLRDRPVNELGWELENFIWTGIIEASGRGVQVSAPYGLHIERFPGRWFGDDPDRYLYIRGAPEDWGVTWATQYPVSMDWCRSLFTKEYWEKVSRYGFIQVRPRRLKGVRLQVTSDPRPGVGDDTMSPKSRALLKYRDDRRIRAMKAGVKADDIDSSDEEDVDAQSIVVRGVWFGVQAFSGASLVANMLRAVFGHNFTDIPNRIPASQGITSAGMLAFFLFWLAHFPLALMRPYQLRTFFNVKTILMIPAVWGLFIFCMANTGASLGTEKLSEASGVSASGKWGWFFMNAVNAGLGNTATLITNQPDIARWSKTRSGAMWSQLITNPIAVTLSASLGILSTAAINNAWGLSLWNQWDLLDAIMDRYWRSDVRFAIFLCAGCWAVSLLGTNVAANMIPFGSDSSMLFPRYITIPRGQFLVTCLGFAIVPWKILASAGVFTTFLAGYGLFMASVVAIMVCEYFLLTRGNLFIAHCYNGGKENPHYYYMKGWNVQAVIAYLCGIALPFPGFVGSLGANVSTTALNMGHIGWLLSFTTSFVLYWAICTVWPTKNQKIIKEMGLRFEEMAERDMMALDGTIIPESAEGMSEDQVAWDETEKKAVAFDSRRVSD
;
A
#
# COMPACT_ATOMS: atom_id res chain seq x y z
N MET A 1 35.67 -33.71 2.71
CA MET A 1 34.42 -33.74 1.91
C MET A 1 33.33 -33.00 2.67
N SER A 2 32.41 -32.37 1.91
CA SER A 2 31.18 -31.65 2.31
C SER A 2 31.33 -30.45 3.25
N GLN A 3 31.44 -29.22 2.73
CA GLN A 3 30.44 -28.34 2.09
C GLN A 3 29.80 -27.38 3.11
N ALA A 4 30.20 -26.11 3.07
CA ALA A 4 29.50 -25.00 3.71
C ALA A 4 29.33 -23.83 2.72
N SER A 5 28.06 -23.48 2.54
CA SER A 5 27.37 -22.35 1.89
C SER A 5 27.99 -20.96 2.16
N VAL A 6 27.91 -19.92 1.31
CA VAL A 6 26.98 -19.68 0.19
C VAL A 6 26.39 -18.27 0.23
N ARG A 7 27.10 -17.21 0.64
CA ARG A 7 26.53 -15.84 0.71
C ARG A 7 26.24 -15.27 -0.68
N GLN A 8 24.97 -14.93 -0.91
CA GLN A 8 24.41 -14.30 -2.11
C GLN A 8 24.67 -12.77 -2.15
N PRO A 9 24.66 -12.13 -3.34
CA PRO A 9 24.77 -10.68 -3.50
C PRO A 9 23.52 -9.92 -3.04
N ALA A 10 23.69 -8.64 -2.68
CA ALA A 10 22.64 -7.72 -2.29
C ALA A 10 21.57 -7.53 -3.38
N VAL A 11 20.31 -7.51 -2.96
CA VAL A 11 19.11 -7.46 -3.80
C VAL A 11 19.04 -6.13 -4.53
N ALA A 12 19.05 -6.16 -5.86
CA ALA A 12 18.65 -5.04 -6.71
C ALA A 12 17.18 -4.71 -6.39
N GLY A 13 16.86 -3.43 -6.10
CA GLY A 13 15.54 -2.98 -5.62
C GLY A 13 14.28 -3.33 -6.46
N PRO A 14 13.14 -2.69 -6.17
CA PRO A 14 11.74 -3.15 -6.34
C PRO A 14 11.34 -3.78 -7.67
N ASP A 15 11.98 -3.38 -8.76
CA ASP A 15 11.65 -3.87 -10.10
C ASP A 15 12.49 -5.09 -10.53
N ALA A 16 13.21 -5.71 -9.60
CA ALA A 16 13.85 -7.00 -9.84
C ALA A 16 12.78 -8.09 -9.89
N MET A 17 12.30 -8.42 -11.09
CA MET A 17 11.62 -9.68 -11.33
C MET A 17 12.52 -10.84 -10.91
N ASP A 18 11.99 -11.71 -10.05
CA ASP A 18 12.53 -13.01 -9.71
C ASP A 18 12.92 -13.77 -11.01
N PRO A 19 14.18 -14.20 -11.16
CA PRO A 19 14.60 -15.02 -12.28
C PRO A 19 14.03 -16.43 -12.19
N GLY A 20 12.72 -16.58 -12.45
CA GLY A 20 12.20 -17.86 -12.91
C GLY A 20 13.04 -18.39 -14.09
N PRO A 21 13.08 -19.71 -14.30
CA PRO A 21 13.90 -20.32 -15.34
C PRO A 21 13.55 -19.74 -16.73
N LEU A 22 14.60 -19.25 -17.40
CA LEU A 22 14.68 -18.83 -18.81
C LEU A 22 13.99 -19.88 -19.75
N VAL A 23 13.37 -19.61 -20.92
CA VAL A 23 13.16 -18.45 -21.81
C VAL A 23 11.99 -18.87 -22.71
N ILE A 24 10.97 -18.03 -22.93
CA ILE A 24 10.29 -18.09 -24.23
C ILE A 24 11.17 -17.25 -25.14
N GLU A 25 11.81 -17.88 -26.12
CA GLU A 25 12.51 -17.15 -27.18
C GLU A 25 11.44 -16.37 -27.96
N TYR A 26 11.29 -15.08 -27.66
CA TYR A 26 10.34 -14.23 -28.36
C TYR A 26 10.93 -13.87 -29.71
N THR A 27 10.34 -14.43 -30.78
CA THR A 27 10.59 -13.95 -32.13
C THR A 27 10.00 -12.55 -32.29
N LEU A 28 10.53 -11.75 -33.24
CA LEU A 28 9.92 -10.46 -33.60
C LEU A 28 8.45 -10.64 -34.00
N GLU A 29 8.11 -11.77 -34.61
CA GLU A 29 6.74 -12.14 -34.95
C GLU A 29 5.85 -12.30 -33.72
N ALA A 30 6.35 -12.93 -32.65
CA ALA A 30 5.61 -13.10 -31.41
C ALA A 30 5.37 -11.75 -30.70
N LEU A 31 6.40 -10.89 -30.59
CA LEU A 31 6.25 -9.54 -30.05
C LEU A 31 5.26 -8.70 -30.87
N ASN A 32 5.25 -8.89 -32.18
CA ASN A 32 4.31 -8.23 -33.06
C ASN A 32 2.87 -8.72 -32.89
N HIS A 33 2.66 -10.03 -32.84
CA HIS A 33 1.34 -10.63 -32.62
C HIS A 33 0.72 -10.16 -31.30
N GLU A 34 1.55 -9.87 -30.30
CA GLU A 34 1.12 -9.40 -28.98
C GLU A 34 1.02 -7.87 -28.85
N GLY A 35 1.21 -7.12 -29.94
CA GLY A 35 1.00 -5.68 -29.96
C GLY A 35 2.15 -4.83 -29.41
N TYR A 36 3.37 -5.37 -29.30
CA TYR A 36 4.55 -4.60 -28.90
C TYR A 36 5.26 -3.91 -30.07
N ILE A 37 5.09 -4.42 -31.30
CA ILE A 37 5.73 -3.88 -32.51
C ILE A 37 4.73 -3.16 -33.41
N ASN A 38 3.58 -3.72 -33.73
CA ASN A 38 2.56 -3.00 -34.49
C ASN A 38 1.30 -2.88 -33.66
N ALA A 39 0.62 -1.73 -33.77
CA ALA A 39 -0.74 -1.63 -33.25
C ALA A 39 -1.69 -2.43 -34.13
N ASN A 40 -2.85 -2.80 -33.61
CA ASN A 40 -3.84 -3.53 -34.38
C ASN A 40 -4.33 -2.69 -35.57
N VAL A 41 -4.54 -3.31 -36.74
CA VAL A 41 -4.85 -2.60 -38.00
C VAL A 41 -6.19 -1.86 -37.94
N THR A 42 -7.08 -2.27 -37.01
CA THR A 42 -8.37 -1.62 -36.75
C THR A 42 -8.27 -0.36 -35.89
N ASP A 43 -7.14 -0.14 -35.21
CA ASP A 43 -6.96 1.00 -34.32
C ASP A 43 -6.45 2.22 -35.09
N GLN A 44 -7.27 3.27 -35.19
CA GLN A 44 -6.80 4.55 -35.71
C GLN A 44 -5.74 5.12 -34.77
N MET A 45 -4.58 5.45 -35.32
CA MET A 45 -3.53 6.18 -34.58
C MET A 45 -4.00 7.61 -34.34
N PRO A 46 -3.91 8.14 -33.11
CA PRO A 46 -4.38 9.49 -32.80
C PRO A 46 -3.65 10.53 -33.66
N THR A 47 -4.44 11.42 -34.29
CA THR A 47 -3.96 12.60 -35.02
C THR A 47 -3.57 13.72 -34.05
N LEU A 48 -2.79 14.68 -34.55
CA LEU A 48 -2.41 15.92 -33.85
C LEU A 48 -3.60 16.63 -33.18
N GLU A 49 -4.73 16.71 -33.89
CA GLU A 49 -5.95 17.36 -33.41
C GLU A 49 -6.53 16.73 -32.12
N ASN A 50 -6.25 15.44 -31.88
CA ASN A 50 -6.72 14.75 -30.67
C ASN A 50 -5.88 15.07 -29.41
N ILE A 51 -4.68 15.63 -29.57
CA ILE A 51 -3.79 15.99 -28.45
C ILE A 51 -4.08 17.43 -27.98
N ALA A 52 -4.30 18.34 -28.93
CA ALA A 52 -4.55 19.76 -28.69
C ALA A 52 -5.95 20.08 -28.13
N GLY A 53 -6.93 19.18 -28.32
CA GLY A 53 -8.35 19.44 -28.03
C GLY A 53 -8.73 19.71 -26.56
N ASP A 54 -7.86 19.41 -25.59
CA ASP A 54 -8.13 19.61 -24.16
C ASP A 54 -6.84 19.71 -23.29
N GLY A 55 -5.71 20.02 -23.93
CA GLY A 55 -4.37 19.64 -23.49
C GLY A 55 -3.65 20.49 -22.43
N ALA A 56 -4.34 21.08 -21.45
CA ALA A 56 -3.67 21.88 -20.40
C ALA A 56 -4.24 21.67 -18.99
N SER A 57 -4.49 20.43 -18.57
CA SER A 57 -5.05 20.19 -17.23
C SER A 57 -4.18 20.68 -16.06
N LEU A 58 -2.89 20.96 -16.26
CA LEU A 58 -2.05 21.58 -15.23
C LEU A 58 -1.96 23.10 -15.36
N ARG A 59 -1.67 23.64 -16.56
CA ARG A 59 -1.57 25.10 -16.72
C ARG A 59 -2.92 25.85 -16.72
N LEU A 60 -4.03 25.25 -17.15
CA LEU A 60 -5.36 25.87 -16.96
C LEU A 60 -5.83 25.79 -15.51
N TRP A 61 -5.50 24.70 -14.79
CA TRP A 61 -5.94 24.50 -13.41
C TRP A 61 -5.14 25.38 -12.44
N ASP A 62 -3.85 25.63 -12.71
CA ASP A 62 -2.99 26.41 -11.83
C ASP A 62 -2.72 27.84 -12.31
N ARG A 63 -3.13 28.29 -13.50
CA ARG A 63 -2.91 29.70 -13.90
C ARG A 63 -3.52 30.69 -12.89
N GLU A 64 -4.72 30.43 -12.41
CA GLU A 64 -5.36 31.27 -11.38
C GLU A 64 -4.63 31.19 -10.04
N ARG A 65 -4.03 30.04 -9.68
CA ARG A 65 -3.29 29.84 -8.43
C ARG A 65 -1.87 30.43 -8.49
N LEU A 66 -1.15 30.21 -9.59
CA LEU A 66 0.16 30.80 -9.93
C LEU A 66 0.08 32.33 -9.99
N LEU A 67 -1.06 32.91 -10.38
CA LEU A 67 -1.30 34.35 -10.35
C LEU A 67 -1.83 34.86 -8.99
N ALA A 68 -2.34 33.99 -8.11
CA ALA A 68 -3.02 34.39 -6.87
C ALA A 68 -2.19 34.25 -5.59
N THR A 69 -0.98 33.67 -5.63
CA THR A 69 -0.16 33.47 -4.42
C THR A 69 1.15 34.25 -4.46
N ASP A 70 1.23 35.30 -3.64
CA ASP A 70 2.49 35.92 -3.24
C ASP A 70 2.40 36.46 -1.79
N PRO A 71 3.30 36.05 -0.86
CA PRO A 71 3.47 36.67 0.45
C PRO A 71 4.36 37.93 0.48
N GLU A 72 5.11 38.27 -0.60
CA GLU A 72 6.16 39.30 -0.60
C GLU A 72 5.98 40.48 -1.59
N GLY A 73 4.91 40.53 -2.38
CA GLY A 73 4.52 41.72 -3.17
C GLY A 73 5.28 41.96 -4.48
N VAL A 74 5.81 40.92 -5.14
CA VAL A 74 6.25 40.96 -6.54
C VAL A 74 5.18 40.26 -7.40
N GLU A 75 4.27 41.05 -8.00
CA GLU A 75 3.34 40.56 -9.02
C GLU A 75 4.11 39.75 -10.09
N VAL A 76 3.74 38.46 -10.25
CA VAL A 76 4.21 37.65 -11.37
C VAL A 76 3.62 38.25 -12.66
N GLY A 77 4.43 39.02 -13.38
CA GLY A 77 3.99 39.64 -14.63
C GLY A 77 3.69 38.59 -15.70
N GLU A 78 2.58 38.76 -16.45
CA GLU A 78 2.19 37.93 -17.60
C GLU A 78 3.34 37.69 -18.62
N SER A 79 4.37 38.55 -18.61
CA SER A 79 5.58 38.41 -19.43
C SER A 79 6.44 37.17 -19.13
N GLN A 80 6.33 36.57 -17.94
CA GLN A 80 7.06 35.34 -17.57
C GLN A 80 6.39 34.06 -18.08
N LEU A 81 5.07 34.08 -18.32
CA LEU A 81 4.29 32.94 -18.83
C LEU A 81 4.32 32.79 -20.36
N GLY A 82 4.89 33.76 -21.08
CA GLY A 82 5.18 33.69 -22.52
C GLY A 82 4.22 34.51 -23.40
N LYS A 83 4.72 34.93 -24.56
CA LYS A 83 3.95 35.54 -25.66
C LYS A 83 4.18 34.71 -26.92
N GLY A 84 3.14 34.12 -27.50
CA GLY A 84 3.19 33.71 -28.92
C GLY A 84 2.61 32.35 -29.28
N GLU A 85 2.71 31.34 -28.42
CA GLU A 85 2.23 29.99 -28.68
C GLU A 85 1.27 29.50 -27.59
N PRO A 86 0.35 28.56 -27.89
CA PRO A 86 -0.74 28.22 -27.00
C PRO A 86 -0.25 27.67 -25.65
N ASP A 87 -1.02 27.95 -24.59
CA ASP A 87 -0.68 27.79 -23.16
C ASP A 87 -0.23 26.37 -22.70
N TYR A 88 -0.10 25.39 -23.61
CA TYR A 88 0.21 23.98 -23.36
C TYR A 88 1.63 23.49 -23.72
N ILE A 89 2.50 24.32 -24.33
CA ILE A 89 3.91 23.96 -24.65
C ILE A 89 4.87 24.48 -23.58
N HIS A 90 5.77 23.66 -23.03
CA HIS A 90 6.65 24.04 -21.91
C HIS A 90 7.53 25.23 -22.32
N PRO A 91 7.75 26.26 -21.46
CA PRO A 91 8.46 27.49 -21.85
C PRO A 91 9.86 27.31 -22.44
N THR A 92 10.57 26.22 -22.10
CA THR A 92 11.89 25.89 -22.66
C THR A 92 11.84 25.18 -24.01
N LEU A 93 10.64 24.85 -24.50
CA LEU A 93 10.41 24.05 -25.70
C LEU A 93 9.56 24.79 -26.76
N GLN A 94 9.29 26.08 -26.56
CA GLN A 94 8.51 26.90 -27.49
C GLN A 94 9.20 27.02 -28.84
N ARG A 95 8.45 27.39 -29.87
CA ARG A 95 8.96 27.53 -31.24
C ARG A 95 10.21 28.40 -31.35
N GLU A 96 10.35 29.44 -30.53
CA GLU A 96 11.47 30.38 -30.57
C GLU A 96 12.80 29.75 -30.15
N GLN A 97 12.78 28.70 -29.32
CA GLN A 97 14.01 27.99 -28.95
C GLN A 97 14.53 27.07 -30.07
N TRP A 98 13.72 26.76 -31.08
CA TRP A 98 14.11 25.86 -32.17
C TRP A 98 14.77 26.59 -33.34
N ILE A 99 16.04 26.28 -33.58
CA ILE A 99 16.87 26.89 -34.61
C ILE A 99 16.86 26.02 -35.87
N GLY A 100 16.71 26.68 -37.03
CA GLY A 100 16.93 26.02 -38.33
C GLY A 100 15.77 25.11 -38.78
N ILE A 101 14.61 25.20 -38.16
CA ILE A 101 13.39 24.50 -38.60
C ILE A 101 12.41 25.50 -39.24
N ASP A 102 11.66 25.07 -40.26
CA ASP A 102 10.56 25.84 -40.86
C ASP A 102 9.20 25.50 -40.20
N GLU A 103 8.10 26.10 -40.68
CA GLU A 103 6.76 25.80 -40.14
C GLU A 103 6.32 24.35 -40.39
N ARG A 104 6.72 23.77 -41.52
CA ARG A 104 6.40 22.37 -41.83
C ARG A 104 7.14 21.41 -40.90
N ASP A 105 8.40 21.72 -40.59
CA ASP A 105 9.21 20.98 -39.63
C ASP A 105 8.62 21.07 -38.23
N TRP A 106 8.19 22.28 -37.82
CA TRP A 106 7.51 22.51 -36.55
C TRP A 106 6.27 21.63 -36.40
N GLN A 107 5.37 21.65 -37.37
CA GLN A 107 4.15 20.84 -37.37
C GLN A 107 4.45 19.32 -37.33
N ALA A 108 5.59 18.88 -37.88
CA ALA A 108 5.98 17.47 -37.86
C ALA A 108 6.39 16.98 -36.46
N ILE A 109 7.04 17.84 -35.67
CA ILE A 109 7.60 17.50 -34.35
C ILE A 109 6.70 17.89 -33.19
N LEU A 110 5.76 18.81 -33.41
CA LEU A 110 4.83 19.34 -32.42
C LEU A 110 4.20 18.29 -31.48
N PRO A 111 3.73 17.10 -31.94
CA PRO A 111 3.19 16.08 -31.02
C PRO A 111 4.18 15.60 -29.97
N SER A 112 5.46 15.51 -30.36
CA SER A 112 6.53 15.05 -29.49
C SER A 112 6.87 16.13 -28.47
N ILE A 113 6.80 17.40 -28.88
CA ILE A 113 7.00 18.56 -28.01
C ILE A 113 5.88 18.69 -27.00
N GLU A 114 4.62 18.53 -27.42
CA GLU A 114 3.46 18.52 -26.52
C GLU A 114 3.57 17.40 -25.49
N LEU A 115 3.95 16.19 -25.93
CA LEU A 115 4.14 15.06 -25.02
C LEU A 115 5.30 15.30 -24.04
N ALA A 116 6.44 15.83 -24.51
CA ALA A 116 7.56 16.20 -23.65
C ALA A 116 7.15 17.28 -22.63
N SER A 117 6.37 18.26 -23.06
CA SER A 117 5.84 19.33 -22.21
C SER A 117 4.96 18.76 -21.10
N ARG A 118 4.10 17.76 -21.40
CA ARG A 118 3.26 17.10 -20.38
C ARG A 118 4.06 16.32 -19.35
N PHE A 119 5.19 15.72 -19.72
CA PHE A 119 6.09 15.14 -18.73
C PHE A 119 6.68 16.25 -17.87
N LEU A 120 7.29 17.27 -18.47
CA LEU A 120 8.01 18.32 -17.73
C LEU A 120 7.13 19.20 -16.85
N ASP A 121 5.88 19.43 -17.25
CA ASP A 121 4.90 20.21 -16.48
C ASP A 121 4.35 19.46 -15.26
N ASP A 122 4.58 18.14 -15.13
CA ASP A 122 4.02 17.40 -14.01
C ASP A 122 4.70 17.80 -12.68
N PRO A 123 3.93 18.17 -11.63
CA PRO A 123 4.48 18.61 -10.36
C PRO A 123 5.45 17.62 -9.69
N HIS A 124 5.33 16.32 -9.99
CA HIS A 124 6.21 15.30 -9.41
C HIS A 124 7.65 15.37 -9.94
N ILE A 125 7.90 16.08 -11.04
CA ILE A 125 9.24 16.27 -11.61
C ILE A 125 9.96 17.49 -11.01
N THR A 126 9.21 18.47 -10.49
CA THR A 126 9.77 19.68 -9.88
C THR A 126 10.81 19.41 -8.77
N PRO A 127 10.61 18.43 -7.85
CA PRO A 127 11.61 18.06 -6.85
C PRO A 127 12.97 17.64 -7.42
N PHE A 128 13.00 17.04 -8.62
CA PHE A 128 14.25 16.62 -9.27
C PHE A 128 15.08 17.84 -9.68
N PHE A 129 14.47 18.78 -10.40
CA PHE A 129 15.15 19.98 -10.88
C PHE A 129 15.50 20.95 -9.75
N HIS A 130 14.63 21.11 -8.75
CA HIS A 130 14.94 21.91 -7.57
C HIS A 130 16.10 21.32 -6.76
N GLY A 131 16.10 20.00 -6.57
CA GLY A 131 17.21 19.29 -5.94
C GLY A 131 18.53 19.52 -6.70
N LEU A 132 18.48 19.43 -8.03
CA LEU A 132 19.62 19.66 -8.90
C LEU A 132 20.20 21.08 -8.75
N ASP A 133 19.35 22.10 -8.59
CA ASP A 133 19.79 23.47 -8.32
C ASP A 133 20.47 23.63 -6.94
N ASN A 134 20.24 22.68 -6.03
CA ASN A 134 20.87 22.61 -4.72
C ASN A 134 22.00 21.56 -4.62
N ALA A 135 22.52 21.05 -5.75
CA ALA A 135 23.63 20.09 -5.75
C ALA A 135 24.86 20.58 -4.97
N THR A 136 25.43 19.69 -4.15
CA THR A 136 26.56 19.94 -3.24
C THR A 136 27.81 19.14 -3.65
N GLU A 137 29.00 19.62 -3.30
CA GLU A 137 30.26 18.93 -3.59
C GLU A 137 30.36 17.59 -2.85
N LEU A 138 30.59 16.50 -3.58
CA LEU A 138 30.74 15.14 -3.08
C LEU A 138 32.20 14.84 -2.75
N LYS A 139 32.50 14.71 -1.45
CA LYS A 139 33.84 14.35 -0.95
C LYS A 139 33.97 12.83 -0.81
N ASP A 140 34.21 12.14 -1.93
CA ASP A 140 34.41 10.68 -1.96
C ASP A 140 35.90 10.33 -2.18
N PRO A 141 36.58 9.69 -1.21
CA PRO A 141 37.98 9.25 -1.36
C PRO A 141 38.20 8.30 -2.55
N LEU A 142 37.20 7.51 -2.95
CA LEU A 142 37.28 6.60 -4.09
C LEU A 142 37.29 7.36 -5.41
N LEU A 143 36.43 8.37 -5.55
CA LEU A 143 36.41 9.24 -6.72
C LEU A 143 37.71 10.06 -6.79
N LYS A 144 38.22 10.54 -5.66
CA LYS A 144 39.52 11.23 -5.59
C LYS A 144 40.68 10.31 -6.01
N ALA A 145 40.66 9.05 -5.59
CA ALA A 145 41.68 8.08 -5.98
C ALA A 145 41.60 7.69 -7.47
N ALA A 146 40.38 7.58 -8.02
CA ALA A 146 40.14 7.16 -9.40
C ALA A 146 40.29 8.28 -10.44
N TYR A 147 39.93 9.52 -10.07
CA TYR A 147 39.81 10.65 -10.98
C TYR A 147 40.61 11.89 -10.54
N GLY A 148 41.43 11.78 -9.48
CA GLY A 148 42.33 12.84 -9.03
C GLY A 148 41.59 14.01 -8.38
N ASP A 149 41.91 15.23 -8.79
CA ASP A 149 41.35 16.48 -8.24
C ASP A 149 40.03 16.92 -8.91
N LEU A 150 39.42 16.05 -9.75
CA LEU A 150 38.09 16.30 -10.32
C LEU A 150 37.04 16.44 -9.20
N LYS A 151 36.24 17.50 -9.28
CA LYS A 151 35.20 17.81 -8.29
C LYS A 151 33.87 17.21 -8.70
N PHE A 152 33.43 16.20 -7.95
CA PHE A 152 32.13 15.60 -8.13
C PHE A 152 31.08 16.29 -7.26
N HIS A 153 29.82 16.22 -7.70
CA HIS A 153 28.69 16.78 -6.99
C HIS A 153 27.64 15.69 -6.75
N ARG A 154 26.75 15.91 -5.80
CA ARG A 154 25.55 15.10 -5.61
C ARG A 154 24.36 15.98 -5.30
N PHE A 155 23.17 15.49 -5.59
CA PHE A 155 21.92 16.13 -5.21
C PHE A 155 20.88 15.10 -4.81
N ASP A 156 19.99 15.48 -3.92
CA ASP A 156 18.81 14.70 -3.58
C ASP A 156 17.60 15.38 -4.19
N SER A 157 16.60 14.58 -4.65
CA SER A 157 15.29 15.12 -5.01
C SER A 157 14.68 15.80 -3.80
N ASP A 158 14.29 17.07 -3.93
CA ASP A 158 13.79 17.85 -2.80
C ASP A 158 12.27 17.92 -2.81
N ASN A 159 11.64 16.98 -2.12
CA ASN A 159 10.18 16.95 -2.00
C ASN A 159 9.63 18.06 -1.11
N SER A 160 10.47 18.79 -0.36
CA SER A 160 10.00 19.88 0.52
C SER A 160 9.40 21.04 -0.28
N VAL A 161 9.76 21.21 -1.55
CA VAL A 161 9.12 22.21 -2.42
C VAL A 161 7.63 21.95 -2.61
N MET A 162 7.19 20.70 -2.49
CA MET A 162 5.78 20.32 -2.59
C MET A 162 4.99 20.57 -1.30
N SER A 163 5.65 21.03 -0.23
CA SER A 163 5.01 21.25 1.08
C SER A 163 4.23 22.57 1.19
N THR A 164 4.51 23.53 0.31
CA THR A 164 3.85 24.85 0.28
C THR A 164 3.61 25.28 -1.17
N ASP A 165 2.47 25.95 -1.42
CA ASP A 165 2.13 26.47 -2.74
C ASP A 165 3.19 27.45 -3.26
N ALA A 166 3.77 28.26 -2.38
CA ALA A 166 4.86 29.18 -2.72
C ALA A 166 6.17 28.45 -3.09
N GLY A 167 6.55 27.42 -2.33
CA GLY A 167 7.74 26.61 -2.63
C GLY A 167 7.61 25.88 -3.98
N PHE A 168 6.44 25.33 -4.26
CA PHE A 168 6.13 24.66 -5.52
C PHE A 168 6.20 25.64 -6.69
N THR A 169 5.54 26.79 -6.55
CA THR A 169 5.50 27.86 -7.55
C THR A 169 6.90 28.38 -7.87
N ASN A 170 7.73 28.63 -6.85
CA ASN A 170 9.11 29.09 -7.03
C ASN A 170 9.99 28.07 -7.76
N ALA A 171 9.86 26.78 -7.42
CA ALA A 171 10.62 25.71 -8.06
C ALA A 171 10.19 25.51 -9.53
N LEU A 172 8.90 25.63 -9.82
CA LEU A 172 8.38 25.60 -11.19
C LEU A 172 8.88 26.80 -12.00
N PHE A 173 8.86 28.01 -11.44
CA PHE A 173 9.39 29.20 -12.11
C PHE A 173 10.90 29.13 -12.35
N ALA A 174 11.67 28.54 -11.43
CA ALA A 174 13.09 28.30 -11.65
C ALA A 174 13.33 27.44 -12.89
N MET A 175 12.53 26.38 -13.09
CA MET A 175 12.58 25.57 -14.31
C MET A 175 12.19 26.37 -15.56
N MET A 176 11.11 27.17 -15.48
CA MET A 176 10.66 28.02 -16.60
C MET A 176 11.67 29.11 -16.96
N SER A 177 12.44 29.62 -16.00
CA SER A 177 13.46 30.66 -16.22
C SER A 177 14.61 30.19 -17.11
N MET A 178 14.79 28.88 -17.29
CA MET A 178 15.77 28.32 -18.22
C MET A 178 15.46 28.61 -19.68
N ARG A 179 14.25 29.08 -20.02
CA ARG A 179 13.79 29.31 -21.40
C ARG A 179 14.74 30.16 -22.25
N ASP A 180 15.35 31.18 -21.64
CA ASP A 180 16.21 32.15 -22.35
C ASP A 180 17.66 31.63 -22.46
N GLN A 181 17.94 30.45 -21.90
CA GLN A 181 19.26 29.83 -21.84
C GLN A 181 19.29 28.43 -22.47
N VAL A 182 18.21 28.04 -23.17
CA VAL A 182 18.08 26.76 -23.87
C VAL A 182 17.83 27.03 -25.35
N GLN A 183 18.53 26.30 -26.22
CA GLN A 183 18.27 26.26 -27.65
C GLN A 183 18.22 24.82 -28.15
N LEU A 184 17.35 24.55 -29.12
CA LEU A 184 17.08 23.24 -29.71
C LEU A 184 17.36 23.28 -31.20
N ARG A 185 17.95 22.21 -31.76
CA ARG A 185 18.13 22.08 -33.21
C ARG A 185 18.23 20.62 -33.63
N PHE A 186 18.01 20.37 -34.92
CA PHE A 186 18.39 19.10 -35.54
C PHE A 186 19.78 19.21 -36.17
N ALA A 187 20.58 18.16 -36.02
CA ALA A 187 21.94 18.07 -36.56
C ALA A 187 22.32 16.61 -36.85
N ASP A 188 23.36 16.40 -37.67
CA ASP A 188 23.93 15.07 -37.93
C ASP A 188 24.79 14.60 -36.75
N GLU A 189 24.12 14.08 -35.71
CA GLU A 189 24.72 13.61 -34.47
C GLU A 189 25.20 12.14 -34.56
N GLY A 190 26.25 11.87 -35.34
CA GLY A 190 26.98 10.58 -35.30
C GLY A 190 26.11 9.31 -35.15
N ARG A 191 26.31 8.54 -34.06
CA ARG A 191 25.49 7.34 -33.73
C ARG A 191 24.58 7.55 -32.51
N GLY A 192 24.41 8.79 -32.04
CA GLY A 192 23.61 9.11 -30.85
C GLY A 192 22.16 9.49 -31.19
N HIS A 193 21.28 9.53 -30.19
CA HIS A 193 19.94 10.10 -30.35
C HIS A 193 19.99 11.63 -30.35
N ALA A 194 20.80 12.18 -29.45
CA ALA A 194 21.02 13.61 -29.28
C ALA A 194 22.36 13.85 -28.56
N SER A 195 22.77 15.11 -28.50
CA SER A 195 23.83 15.58 -27.64
C SER A 195 23.52 16.97 -27.08
N THR A 196 23.96 17.23 -25.86
CA THR A 196 23.85 18.54 -25.24
C THR A 196 25.23 19.18 -25.08
N SER A 197 25.36 20.46 -25.46
CA SER A 197 26.60 21.21 -25.35
C SER A 197 26.37 22.64 -24.89
N TRP A 198 27.34 23.22 -24.16
CA TRP A 198 27.28 24.65 -23.83
C TRP A 198 27.88 25.50 -24.97
N LYS A 199 27.22 26.60 -25.35
CA LYS A 199 27.74 27.60 -26.29
C LYS A 199 28.17 28.87 -25.53
N PRO A 200 29.46 29.04 -25.20
CA PRO A 200 29.93 30.15 -24.35
C PRO A 200 29.63 31.54 -24.91
N GLY A 201 29.64 31.70 -26.24
CA GLY A 201 29.42 32.99 -26.89
C GLY A 201 27.99 33.53 -26.74
N PHE A 202 27.01 32.63 -26.58
CA PHE A 202 25.60 32.97 -26.44
C PHE A 202 25.07 32.72 -25.02
N GLN A 203 25.87 32.05 -24.16
CA GLN A 203 25.49 31.60 -22.82
C GLN A 203 24.22 30.74 -22.81
N VAL A 204 24.12 29.83 -23.78
CA VAL A 204 22.99 28.91 -23.92
C VAL A 204 23.46 27.45 -23.91
N ALA A 205 22.62 26.58 -23.37
CA ALA A 205 22.72 25.14 -23.53
C ALA A 205 22.02 24.72 -24.82
N ASP A 206 22.76 24.04 -25.69
CA ASP A 206 22.37 23.62 -27.03
C ASP A 206 22.06 22.13 -27.05
N MET A 207 20.78 21.78 -27.18
CA MET A 207 20.32 20.42 -27.44
C MET A 207 20.29 20.18 -28.95
N SER A 208 21.09 19.24 -29.41
CA SER A 208 21.16 18.83 -30.81
C SER A 208 20.59 17.42 -30.96
N PHE A 209 19.49 17.28 -31.69
CA PHE A 209 18.84 15.99 -31.95
C PHE A 209 19.24 15.44 -33.32
N HIS A 210 19.36 14.12 -33.46
CA HIS A 210 19.71 13.51 -34.73
C HIS A 210 18.69 13.87 -35.84
N GLN A 211 19.18 14.34 -37.00
CA GLN A 211 18.38 14.83 -38.13
C GLN A 211 17.27 13.85 -38.59
N ASP A 212 17.56 12.55 -38.58
CA ASP A 212 16.61 11.49 -38.90
C ASP A 212 15.28 11.53 -38.14
N PHE A 213 15.24 12.03 -36.90
CA PHE A 213 13.96 12.24 -36.21
C PHE A 213 13.05 13.15 -37.02
N LEU A 214 13.57 14.28 -37.48
CA LEU A 214 12.82 15.23 -38.28
C LEU A 214 12.46 14.64 -39.65
N SER A 215 13.41 14.03 -40.36
CA SER A 215 13.18 13.46 -41.69
C SER A 215 12.12 12.34 -41.68
N ILE A 216 12.09 11.50 -40.63
CA ILE A 216 11.06 10.45 -40.44
C ILE A 216 9.69 11.06 -40.16
N LEU A 217 9.62 12.03 -39.23
CA LEU A 217 8.36 12.65 -38.83
C LEU A 217 7.76 13.53 -39.95
N ARG A 218 8.62 14.16 -40.75
CA ARG A 218 8.26 14.93 -41.97
C ARG A 218 7.86 14.04 -43.15
N GLN A 219 8.11 12.72 -43.07
CA GLN A 219 7.90 11.76 -44.14
C GLN A 219 8.69 12.15 -45.41
N GLU A 220 9.98 12.49 -45.23
CA GLU A 220 10.86 12.83 -46.33
C GLU A 220 11.07 11.63 -47.27
N ALA A 221 11.16 11.89 -48.58
CA ALA A 221 11.32 10.84 -49.57
C ALA A 221 12.63 10.07 -49.34
N GLY A 222 12.52 8.76 -49.10
CA GLY A 222 13.66 7.88 -48.80
C GLY A 222 13.84 7.58 -47.31
N TYR A 223 13.27 8.39 -46.43
CA TYR A 223 13.31 8.21 -44.97
C TYR A 223 12.10 7.42 -44.47
N ASN A 224 11.99 6.15 -44.88
CA ASN A 224 10.92 5.27 -44.41
C ASN A 224 11.42 4.40 -43.23
N PRO A 225 10.81 4.52 -42.03
CA PRO A 225 11.25 3.77 -40.85
C PRO A 225 11.20 2.25 -41.01
N GLN A 226 10.32 1.75 -41.89
CA GLN A 226 10.26 0.32 -42.22
C GLN A 226 11.52 -0.18 -42.93
N ARG A 227 12.22 0.66 -43.71
CA ARG A 227 13.42 0.26 -44.46
C ARG A 227 14.62 0.00 -43.57
N TRP A 228 14.65 0.55 -42.37
CA TRP A 228 15.72 0.31 -41.40
C TRP A 228 15.37 -0.79 -40.38
N SER A 229 14.19 -1.40 -40.50
CA SER A 229 13.86 -2.63 -39.76
C SER A 229 14.66 -3.80 -40.33
N ARG A 230 15.03 -4.75 -39.45
CA ARG A 230 15.49 -6.09 -39.87
C ARG A 230 14.44 -6.70 -40.81
N SER A 231 14.86 -7.51 -41.77
CA SER A 231 13.93 -8.25 -42.64
C SER A 231 13.23 -9.37 -41.85
N TRP A 232 11.90 -9.28 -41.72
CA TRP A 232 11.00 -10.29 -41.14
C TRP A 232 9.56 -10.01 -41.64
N ALA A 233 8.65 -10.99 -41.61
CA ALA A 233 7.27 -10.85 -42.11
C ALA A 233 6.24 -10.98 -40.97
N PRO A 234 5.19 -10.13 -40.88
CA PRO A 234 4.82 -9.08 -41.83
C PRO A 234 5.67 -7.80 -41.74
N GLY A 235 6.62 -7.72 -40.79
CA GLY A 235 7.52 -6.58 -40.64
C GLY A 235 6.93 -5.46 -39.78
N THR A 236 7.68 -4.36 -39.62
CA THR A 236 7.18 -3.16 -38.93
C THR A 236 6.22 -2.39 -39.84
N HIS A 237 5.09 -1.96 -39.29
CA HIS A 237 4.10 -1.10 -39.93
C HIS A 237 4.55 0.36 -39.81
N GLU A 238 4.58 1.09 -40.93
CA GLU A 238 5.15 2.43 -41.00
C GLU A 238 4.48 3.45 -40.05
N PRO A 239 3.14 3.55 -39.95
CA PRO A 239 2.49 4.38 -38.94
C PRO A 239 2.88 4.05 -37.49
N SER A 240 3.00 2.77 -37.14
CA SER A 240 3.42 2.34 -35.80
C SER A 240 4.87 2.75 -35.51
N ALA A 241 5.75 2.65 -36.50
CA ALA A 241 7.14 3.07 -36.37
C ALA A 241 7.27 4.58 -36.20
N ARG A 242 6.58 5.38 -37.01
CA ARG A 242 6.53 6.85 -36.84
C ARG A 242 6.01 7.24 -35.47
N PHE A 243 5.04 6.51 -34.95
CA PHE A 243 4.47 6.75 -33.64
C PHE A 243 5.48 6.51 -32.51
N ARG A 244 6.26 5.41 -32.58
CA ARG A 244 7.38 5.19 -31.67
C ARG A 244 8.46 6.27 -31.80
N THR A 245 8.77 6.72 -33.01
CA THR A 245 9.71 7.82 -33.23
C THR A 245 9.27 9.10 -32.51
N ARG A 246 7.96 9.42 -32.48
CA ARG A 246 7.42 10.55 -31.71
C ARG A 246 7.64 10.39 -30.20
N VAL A 247 7.30 9.22 -29.67
CA VAL A 247 7.50 8.90 -28.24
C VAL A 247 8.97 9.01 -27.87
N LEU A 248 9.85 8.42 -28.69
CA LEU A 248 11.30 8.42 -28.46
C LEU A 248 11.88 9.84 -28.54
N LEU A 249 11.44 10.67 -29.49
CA LEU A 249 11.84 12.08 -29.56
C LEU A 249 11.40 12.84 -28.31
N ALA A 250 10.16 12.65 -27.85
CA ALA A 250 9.66 13.29 -26.63
C ALA A 250 10.49 12.90 -25.40
N MET A 251 10.82 11.62 -25.26
CA MET A 251 11.67 11.12 -24.17
C MET A 251 13.09 11.69 -24.26
N THR A 252 13.65 11.77 -25.47
CA THR A 252 14.98 12.34 -25.71
C THR A 252 15.00 13.83 -25.34
N ILE A 253 13.95 14.59 -25.64
CA ILE A 253 13.83 16.00 -25.21
C ILE A 253 13.85 16.12 -23.68
N VAL A 254 13.09 15.28 -22.98
CA VAL A 254 13.06 15.26 -21.50
C VAL A 254 14.43 14.89 -20.93
N HIS A 255 15.10 13.89 -21.51
CA HIS A 255 16.43 13.44 -21.15
C HIS A 255 17.47 14.59 -21.26
N GLU A 256 17.57 15.21 -22.45
CA GLU A 256 18.58 16.24 -22.71
C GLU A 256 18.34 17.52 -21.89
N LEU A 257 17.10 17.80 -21.48
CA LEU A 257 16.81 18.96 -20.62
C LEU A 257 17.46 18.84 -19.23
N ALA A 258 17.65 17.63 -18.70
CA ALA A 258 18.37 17.41 -17.45
C ALA A 258 19.84 17.87 -17.55
N HIS A 259 20.47 17.57 -18.69
CA HIS A 259 21.84 17.99 -19.02
C HIS A 259 21.93 19.51 -19.18
N CYS A 260 20.95 20.12 -19.88
CA CYS A 260 20.84 21.57 -20.01
C CYS A 260 20.80 22.26 -18.65
N ALA A 261 19.95 21.79 -17.74
CA ALA A 261 19.81 22.38 -16.41
C ALA A 261 21.13 22.43 -15.65
N TRP A 262 21.92 21.35 -15.71
CA TRP A 262 23.25 21.31 -15.10
C TRP A 262 24.27 22.23 -15.78
N LEU A 263 24.30 22.26 -17.12
CA LEU A 263 25.19 23.14 -17.87
C LEU A 263 24.90 24.62 -17.62
N ILE A 264 23.61 25.00 -17.56
CA ILE A 264 23.16 26.35 -17.22
C ILE A 264 23.66 26.74 -15.84
N LYS A 265 23.40 25.90 -14.83
CA LYS A 265 23.88 26.12 -13.46
C LYS A 265 25.40 26.28 -13.39
N CYS A 266 26.13 25.44 -14.12
CA CYS A 266 27.59 25.47 -14.15
C CYS A 266 28.17 26.56 -15.06
N LYS A 267 27.33 27.31 -15.79
CA LYS A 267 27.73 28.23 -16.86
C LYS A 267 28.69 27.58 -17.87
N GLY A 268 28.47 26.30 -18.14
CA GLY A 268 29.26 25.50 -19.08
C GLY A 268 30.72 25.24 -18.70
N LYS A 269 31.05 25.23 -17.41
CA LYS A 269 32.36 24.76 -16.93
C LYS A 269 32.58 23.30 -17.35
N LYS A 270 33.39 23.10 -18.39
CA LYS A 270 33.68 21.78 -19.00
C LYS A 270 34.35 20.78 -18.05
N ASP A 271 34.98 21.26 -16.97
CA ASP A 271 35.73 20.43 -16.02
C ASP A 271 34.86 19.92 -14.85
N LEU A 272 33.56 20.21 -14.84
CA LEU A 272 32.63 19.75 -13.82
C LEU A 272 31.82 18.55 -14.32
N PRO A 273 32.09 17.34 -13.81
CA PRO A 273 31.22 16.19 -14.03
C PRO A 273 29.79 16.48 -13.59
N GLU A 274 28.84 15.82 -14.24
CA GLU A 274 27.46 15.77 -13.80
C GLU A 274 27.34 15.26 -12.35
N PRO A 275 26.35 15.74 -11.58
CA PRO A 275 26.15 15.35 -10.21
C PRO A 275 25.48 13.97 -10.13
N TYR A 276 25.80 13.21 -9.10
CA TYR A 276 25.09 11.97 -8.79
C TYR A 276 23.73 12.29 -8.15
N LEU A 277 22.67 11.62 -8.59
CA LEU A 277 21.39 11.61 -7.87
C LEU A 277 21.53 10.70 -6.63
N ARG A 278 21.43 11.28 -5.43
CA ARG A 278 21.62 10.58 -4.15
C ARG A 278 22.96 9.83 -4.12
N ASP A 279 22.92 8.55 -3.75
CA ASP A 279 24.06 7.64 -3.75
C ASP A 279 24.09 6.70 -4.98
N ARG A 280 23.49 7.13 -6.12
CA ARG A 280 23.51 6.34 -7.36
C ARG A 280 24.93 6.16 -7.90
N PRO A 281 25.25 4.99 -8.49
CA PRO A 281 26.62 4.67 -8.85
C PRO A 281 27.10 5.27 -10.18
N VAL A 282 26.21 5.88 -10.97
CA VAL A 282 26.49 6.53 -12.26
C VAL A 282 25.99 7.97 -12.20
N ASN A 283 26.69 8.90 -12.87
CA ASN A 283 26.31 10.32 -12.96
C ASN A 283 25.87 10.72 -14.38
N GLU A 284 24.84 10.06 -14.92
CA GLU A 284 24.20 10.48 -16.16
C GLU A 284 22.82 11.06 -15.81
N LEU A 285 22.68 12.37 -15.89
CA LEU A 285 21.49 13.06 -15.41
C LEU A 285 20.23 12.73 -16.20
N GLY A 286 20.33 12.60 -17.52
CA GLY A 286 19.20 12.30 -18.39
C GLY A 286 18.62 10.94 -18.07
N TRP A 287 19.44 9.90 -17.97
CA TRP A 287 19.04 8.55 -17.57
C TRP A 287 18.56 8.47 -16.13
N GLU A 288 19.12 9.24 -15.20
CA GLU A 288 18.57 9.33 -13.84
C GLU A 288 17.18 9.99 -13.84
N LEU A 289 16.93 10.99 -14.71
CA LEU A 289 15.59 11.57 -14.89
C LEU A 289 14.63 10.56 -15.54
N GLU A 290 15.04 9.85 -16.59
CA GLU A 290 14.22 8.79 -17.19
C GLU A 290 13.88 7.71 -16.16
N ASN A 291 14.86 7.28 -15.37
CA ASN A 291 14.69 6.32 -14.32
C ASN A 291 13.80 6.86 -13.19
N PHE A 292 13.81 8.17 -12.92
CA PHE A 292 12.88 8.80 -11.98
C PHE A 292 11.42 8.76 -12.49
N ILE A 293 11.21 9.02 -13.79
CA ILE A 293 9.89 9.08 -14.42
C ILE A 293 9.32 7.68 -14.71
N TRP A 294 10.05 6.86 -15.48
CA TRP A 294 9.60 5.56 -16.01
C TRP A 294 10.17 4.34 -15.27
N THR A 295 10.98 4.58 -14.24
CA THR A 295 11.61 3.53 -13.42
C THR A 295 12.61 2.66 -14.20
N GLY A 296 13.13 3.18 -15.31
CA GLY A 296 14.10 2.57 -16.21
C GLY A 296 14.28 3.46 -17.44
N ILE A 297 15.24 3.11 -18.30
CA ILE A 297 15.51 3.83 -19.55
C ILE A 297 14.67 3.21 -20.65
N ILE A 298 13.98 4.03 -21.44
CA ILE A 298 13.24 3.55 -22.61
C ILE A 298 14.13 3.66 -23.84
N GLU A 299 14.59 2.53 -24.36
CA GLU A 299 15.44 2.47 -25.54
C GLU A 299 14.73 1.82 -26.74
N ALA A 300 15.26 2.09 -27.93
CA ALA A 300 14.87 1.37 -29.15
C ALA A 300 15.25 -0.11 -29.04
N SER A 301 14.25 -0.99 -29.17
CA SER A 301 14.47 -2.44 -29.28
C SER A 301 15.27 -2.74 -30.54
N GLY A 302 16.35 -3.51 -30.37
CA GLY A 302 17.36 -3.92 -31.35
C GLY A 302 17.94 -2.78 -32.19
N ARG A 303 19.24 -2.55 -31.99
CA ARG A 303 19.99 -1.55 -32.73
C ARG A 303 19.94 -1.87 -34.23
N GLY A 304 19.10 -1.15 -34.98
CA GLY A 304 19.17 -1.08 -36.43
C GLY A 304 20.36 -0.23 -36.88
N VAL A 305 20.45 0.04 -38.18
CA VAL A 305 21.44 0.97 -38.75
C VAL A 305 21.21 2.40 -38.26
N GLN A 306 19.97 2.74 -37.88
CA GLN A 306 19.55 4.09 -37.51
C GLN A 306 18.81 4.11 -36.16
N VAL A 307 19.20 5.02 -35.27
CA VAL A 307 18.74 5.06 -33.88
C VAL A 307 17.35 5.73 -33.74
N SER A 308 17.04 6.69 -34.61
CA SER A 308 15.76 7.44 -34.65
C SER A 308 14.57 6.67 -35.24
N ALA A 309 14.78 5.41 -35.68
CA ALA A 309 13.75 4.56 -36.30
C ALA A 309 13.55 3.25 -35.52
N PRO A 310 13.00 3.30 -34.29
CA PRO A 310 12.81 2.10 -33.47
C PRO A 310 11.82 1.13 -34.11
N TYR A 311 12.22 -0.13 -34.32
CA TYR A 311 11.27 -1.17 -34.72
C TYR A 311 10.38 -1.59 -33.55
N GLY A 312 10.83 -1.40 -32.31
CA GLY A 312 10.08 -1.55 -31.07
C GLY A 312 10.72 -0.69 -29.98
N LEU A 313 10.10 -0.58 -28.81
CA LEU A 313 10.68 0.07 -27.64
C LEU A 313 10.80 -0.95 -26.51
N HIS A 314 11.78 -0.78 -25.64
CA HIS A 314 11.92 -1.58 -24.43
C HIS A 314 12.44 -0.72 -23.28
N ILE A 315 12.11 -1.13 -22.06
CA ILE A 315 12.66 -0.55 -20.84
C ILE A 315 13.82 -1.41 -20.40
N GLU A 316 14.96 -0.77 -20.17
CA GLU A 316 16.07 -1.36 -19.44
C GLU A 316 16.12 -0.80 -18.03
N ARG A 317 16.51 -1.64 -17.08
CA ARG A 317 16.81 -1.18 -15.73
C ARG A 317 18.16 -0.47 -15.75
N PHE A 318 18.20 0.76 -15.23
CA PHE A 318 19.43 1.52 -15.09
C PHE A 318 19.95 1.54 -13.64
N PRO A 319 21.25 1.31 -13.40
CA PRO A 319 22.27 0.91 -14.37
C PRO A 319 22.19 -0.58 -14.73
N GLY A 320 22.23 -0.89 -16.03
CA GLY A 320 22.24 -2.26 -16.54
C GLY A 320 23.65 -2.86 -16.66
N ARG A 321 23.75 -4.16 -17.00
CA ARG A 321 25.06 -4.83 -17.18
C ARG A 321 25.87 -4.28 -18.37
N TRP A 322 25.21 -3.75 -19.40
CA TRP A 322 25.87 -3.24 -20.62
C TRP A 322 26.65 -1.93 -20.44
N PHE A 323 26.60 -1.33 -19.25
CA PHE A 323 27.23 -0.04 -18.96
C PHE A 323 28.62 -0.17 -18.31
N GLY A 324 29.07 -1.41 -18.05
CA GLY A 324 30.44 -1.71 -17.61
C GLY A 324 31.42 -1.77 -18.78
N ASP A 325 32.57 -1.11 -18.63
CA ASP A 325 33.78 -1.21 -19.46
C ASP A 325 33.83 -0.48 -20.82
N ASP A 326 33.08 0.59 -21.07
CA ASP A 326 33.36 1.47 -22.21
C ASP A 326 34.23 2.67 -21.78
N PRO A 327 35.53 2.73 -22.15
CA PRO A 327 36.40 3.85 -21.79
C PRO A 327 35.98 5.19 -22.44
N ASP A 328 35.16 5.13 -23.49
CA ASP A 328 34.74 6.28 -24.29
C ASP A 328 33.32 6.77 -23.93
N ARG A 329 32.59 6.07 -23.05
CA ARG A 329 31.35 6.60 -22.51
C ARG A 329 31.68 7.67 -21.48
N TYR A 330 31.10 8.86 -21.65
CA TYR A 330 31.26 10.05 -20.81
C TYR A 330 30.74 9.90 -19.35
N LEU A 331 30.57 8.66 -18.88
CA LEU A 331 29.99 8.29 -17.60
C LEU A 331 31.07 8.11 -16.56
N TYR A 332 30.91 8.75 -15.40
CA TYR A 332 31.75 8.51 -14.24
C TYR A 332 31.02 7.50 -13.34
N ILE A 333 31.68 6.37 -13.12
CA ILE A 333 31.06 5.20 -12.54
C ILE A 333 31.79 4.80 -11.25
N ARG A 334 31.05 4.59 -10.16
CA ARG A 334 31.56 4.19 -8.84
C ARG A 334 31.78 2.67 -8.71
N GLY A 335 32.43 2.06 -9.70
CA GLY A 335 32.69 0.60 -9.77
C GLY A 335 32.10 -0.07 -11.02
N ALA A 336 32.31 -1.38 -11.19
CA ALA A 336 31.66 -2.12 -12.29
C ALA A 336 30.23 -2.55 -11.89
N PRO A 337 29.27 -2.67 -12.83
CA PRO A 337 27.93 -3.21 -12.54
C PRO A 337 27.94 -4.55 -11.80
N GLU A 338 28.91 -5.42 -12.10
CA GLU A 338 29.10 -6.70 -11.43
C GLU A 338 29.43 -6.55 -9.94
N ASP A 339 30.17 -5.51 -9.56
CA ASP A 339 30.52 -5.22 -8.16
C ASP A 339 29.28 -4.83 -7.33
N TRP A 340 28.19 -4.43 -7.98
CA TRP A 340 26.91 -4.12 -7.35
C TRP A 340 25.88 -5.25 -7.52
N GLY A 341 26.30 -6.44 -7.97
CA GLY A 341 25.43 -7.60 -8.16
C GLY A 341 24.66 -7.63 -9.48
N VAL A 342 24.91 -6.70 -10.41
CA VAL A 342 24.23 -6.66 -11.72
C VAL A 342 24.95 -7.62 -12.69
N THR A 343 24.45 -8.85 -12.78
CA THR A 343 25.07 -9.94 -13.57
C THR A 343 24.31 -10.29 -14.85
N TRP A 344 23.14 -9.69 -15.06
CA TRP A 344 22.30 -9.85 -16.24
C TRP A 344 21.53 -8.55 -16.50
N ALA A 345 21.09 -8.36 -17.74
CA ALA A 345 20.20 -7.26 -18.11
C ALA A 345 18.86 -7.85 -18.57
N THR A 346 17.76 -7.25 -18.14
CA THR A 346 16.42 -7.60 -18.64
C THR A 346 15.85 -6.43 -19.40
N GLN A 347 15.39 -6.69 -20.61
CA GLN A 347 14.70 -5.75 -21.48
C GLN A 347 13.20 -6.04 -21.42
N TYR A 348 12.39 -5.06 -21.04
CA TYR A 348 10.93 -5.19 -21.00
C TYR A 348 10.33 -4.49 -22.22
N PRO A 349 9.79 -5.19 -23.23
CA PRO A 349 9.18 -4.52 -24.37
C PRO A 349 8.03 -3.61 -23.93
N VAL A 350 7.96 -2.42 -24.53
CA VAL A 350 6.93 -1.41 -24.31
C VAL A 350 5.79 -1.66 -25.31
N SER A 351 4.55 -1.73 -24.84
CA SER A 351 3.41 -2.01 -25.70
C SER A 351 3.02 -0.81 -26.56
N MET A 352 2.54 -1.06 -27.78
CA MET A 352 2.01 0.01 -28.63
C MET A 352 0.75 0.65 -28.05
N ASP A 353 -0.02 -0.09 -27.25
CA ASP A 353 -1.16 0.47 -26.52
C ASP A 353 -0.74 1.55 -25.54
N TRP A 354 0.35 1.34 -24.80
CA TRP A 354 0.87 2.35 -23.88
C TRP A 354 1.39 3.56 -24.64
N CYS A 355 2.19 3.34 -25.70
CA CYS A 355 2.65 4.42 -26.56
C CYS A 355 1.46 5.26 -27.02
N ARG A 356 0.40 4.61 -27.54
CA ARG A 356 -0.80 5.27 -28.07
C ARG A 356 -1.52 6.07 -26.99
N SER A 357 -1.69 5.49 -25.81
CA SER A 357 -2.43 6.14 -24.74
C SER A 357 -1.77 7.43 -24.28
N LEU A 358 -0.45 7.59 -24.39
CA LEU A 358 0.23 8.86 -24.08
C LEU A 358 -0.29 10.07 -24.89
N PHE A 359 -0.97 9.84 -26.01
CA PHE A 359 -1.50 10.90 -26.86
C PHE A 359 -3.03 11.03 -26.76
N THR A 360 -3.66 10.46 -25.73
CA THR A 360 -5.11 10.57 -25.52
C THR A 360 -5.43 11.38 -24.27
N LYS A 361 -6.51 12.17 -24.33
CA LYS A 361 -7.01 12.94 -23.18
C LYS A 361 -7.32 12.04 -21.99
N GLU A 362 -8.05 10.96 -22.23
CA GLU A 362 -8.50 9.99 -21.21
C GLU A 362 -7.34 9.39 -20.42
N TYR A 363 -6.18 9.21 -21.05
CA TYR A 363 -5.00 8.71 -20.35
C TYR A 363 -4.46 9.75 -19.38
N TRP A 364 -4.34 11.01 -19.80
CA TRP A 364 -3.86 12.08 -18.93
C TRP A 364 -4.88 12.48 -17.86
N GLU A 365 -6.19 12.33 -18.10
CA GLU A 365 -7.21 12.38 -17.05
C GLU A 365 -7.03 11.26 -16.02
N LYS A 366 -6.66 10.04 -16.46
CA LYS A 366 -6.31 8.95 -15.54
C LYS A 366 -5.02 9.23 -14.77
N VAL A 367 -4.01 9.81 -15.41
CA VAL A 367 -2.76 10.23 -14.74
C VAL A 367 -3.09 11.28 -13.67
N SER A 368 -3.89 12.30 -14.00
CA SER A 368 -4.34 13.30 -13.04
C SER A 368 -5.16 12.69 -11.89
N ARG A 369 -6.05 11.74 -12.17
CA ARG A 369 -6.92 11.08 -11.17
C ARG A 369 -6.19 10.08 -10.27
N TYR A 370 -5.25 9.32 -10.82
CA TYR A 370 -4.60 8.19 -10.14
C TYR A 370 -3.11 8.42 -9.84
N GLY A 371 -2.60 9.61 -10.14
CA GLY A 371 -1.23 10.03 -9.90
C GLY A 371 -0.25 9.74 -11.05
N PHE A 372 0.90 10.43 -11.01
CA PHE A 372 1.95 10.37 -12.03
C PHE A 372 2.52 8.96 -12.25
N ILE A 373 2.35 8.05 -11.29
CA ILE A 373 2.74 6.64 -11.41
C ILE A 373 2.08 5.94 -12.61
N GLN A 374 0.93 6.42 -13.08
CA GLN A 374 0.26 5.87 -14.27
C GLN A 374 1.08 6.04 -15.55
N VAL A 375 1.99 7.02 -15.59
CA VAL A 375 2.89 7.24 -16.73
C VAL A 375 3.87 6.08 -16.93
N ARG A 376 4.12 5.25 -15.91
CA ARG A 376 5.07 4.13 -15.97
C ARG A 376 4.53 3.01 -16.86
N PRO A 377 5.25 2.58 -17.92
CA PRO A 377 4.79 1.49 -18.76
C PRO A 377 4.77 0.16 -17.98
N ARG A 378 3.76 -0.67 -18.23
CA ARG A 378 3.63 -1.98 -17.58
C ARG A 378 4.67 -2.96 -18.10
N ARG A 379 5.42 -3.58 -17.18
CA ARG A 379 6.44 -4.59 -17.48
C ARG A 379 5.85 -6.00 -17.40
N LEU A 380 5.04 -6.37 -18.40
CA LEU A 380 4.36 -7.67 -18.42
C LEU A 380 5.24 -8.82 -18.91
N LYS A 381 6.18 -8.52 -19.80
CA LYS A 381 7.10 -9.48 -20.42
C LYS A 381 8.51 -8.92 -20.34
N GLY A 382 9.50 -9.77 -20.13
CA GLY A 382 10.90 -9.38 -20.06
C GLY A 382 11.79 -10.41 -20.76
N VAL A 383 12.77 -9.93 -21.53
CA VAL A 383 13.81 -10.76 -22.15
C VAL A 383 15.06 -10.62 -21.30
N ARG A 384 15.47 -11.72 -20.65
CA ARG A 384 16.75 -11.73 -19.91
C ARG A 384 17.88 -12.04 -20.89
N LEU A 385 18.77 -11.07 -21.05
CA LEU A 385 19.99 -11.22 -21.84
C LEU A 385 21.13 -11.58 -20.89
N GLN A 386 21.59 -12.83 -20.97
CA GLN A 386 22.87 -13.19 -20.40
C GLN A 386 23.94 -12.66 -21.34
N VAL A 387 24.61 -11.58 -20.94
CA VAL A 387 25.78 -11.09 -21.69
C VAL A 387 26.88 -12.14 -21.51
N THR A 388 27.00 -13.06 -22.47
CA THR A 388 28.11 -14.01 -22.48
C THR A 388 29.40 -13.23 -22.58
N SER A 389 30.34 -13.56 -21.72
CA SER A 389 31.73 -13.10 -21.82
C SER A 389 32.33 -13.64 -23.12
N ASP A 390 32.15 -12.93 -24.22
CA ASP A 390 33.08 -13.02 -25.34
C ASP A 390 33.81 -11.69 -25.44
N PRO A 391 35.15 -11.70 -25.46
CA PRO A 391 35.93 -10.49 -25.43
C PRO A 391 35.63 -9.71 -26.70
N ARG A 392 35.52 -8.38 -26.57
CA ARG A 392 35.69 -7.50 -27.73
C ARG A 392 36.91 -7.99 -28.53
N PRO A 393 36.81 -8.12 -29.87
CA PRO A 393 37.94 -8.52 -30.68
C PRO A 393 39.08 -7.51 -30.50
N GLY A 394 40.19 -7.96 -29.89
CA GLY A 394 41.54 -7.44 -30.13
C GLY A 394 41.87 -6.02 -29.64
N VAL A 395 41.65 -5.70 -28.37
CA VAL A 395 42.30 -4.54 -27.74
C VAL A 395 43.44 -5.06 -26.87
N GLY A 396 44.64 -5.17 -27.46
CA GLY A 396 45.85 -5.64 -26.77
C GLY A 396 46.24 -4.71 -25.62
N ASP A 397 46.90 -5.29 -24.60
CA ASP A 397 47.35 -4.65 -23.35
C ASP A 397 48.06 -3.28 -23.53
N ASP A 398 48.64 -3.05 -24.71
CA ASP A 398 49.36 -1.83 -25.08
C ASP A 398 48.47 -0.61 -25.38
N THR A 399 47.15 -0.78 -25.46
CA THR A 399 46.18 0.30 -25.79
C THR A 399 45.38 0.82 -24.59
N MET A 400 45.59 0.26 -23.39
CA MET A 400 44.90 0.69 -22.18
C MET A 400 45.46 2.01 -21.63
N SER A 401 44.57 2.99 -21.48
CA SER A 401 44.90 4.28 -20.86
C SER A 401 45.44 4.09 -19.42
N PRO A 402 46.27 5.01 -18.88
CA PRO A 402 46.71 4.97 -17.48
C PRO A 402 45.54 4.88 -16.48
N LYS A 403 44.39 5.48 -16.83
CA LYS A 403 43.11 5.43 -16.10
C LYS A 403 42.55 4.00 -16.02
N SER A 404 42.57 3.27 -17.14
CA SER A 404 42.14 1.86 -17.22
C SER A 404 43.07 0.93 -16.41
N ARG A 405 44.39 1.19 -16.43
CA ARG A 405 45.38 0.42 -15.64
C ARG A 405 45.26 0.63 -14.12
N ALA A 406 44.89 1.83 -13.67
CA ALA A 406 44.68 2.11 -12.25
C ALA A 406 43.42 1.39 -11.70
N LEU A 407 42.33 1.37 -12.46
CA LEU A 407 41.09 0.65 -12.14
C LEU A 407 41.31 -0.88 -12.13
N LEU A 408 42.12 -1.40 -13.07
CA LEU A 408 42.53 -2.81 -13.11
C LEU A 408 43.39 -3.23 -11.90
N LYS A 409 44.32 -2.38 -11.47
CA LYS A 409 45.17 -2.67 -10.30
C LYS A 409 44.36 -2.68 -9.00
N TYR A 410 43.34 -1.81 -8.90
CA TYR A 410 42.38 -1.79 -7.78
C TYR A 410 41.44 -3.01 -7.79
N ARG A 411 41.01 -3.46 -8.98
CA ARG A 411 40.22 -4.69 -9.20
C ARG A 411 40.92 -5.91 -8.61
N ASP A 412 42.22 -6.04 -8.83
CA ASP A 412 42.99 -7.20 -8.36
C ASP A 412 43.18 -7.18 -6.82
N ASP A 413 43.37 -6.01 -6.21
CA ASP A 413 43.45 -5.84 -4.76
C ASP A 413 42.11 -6.13 -4.03
N ARG A 414 40.97 -5.84 -4.67
CA ARG A 414 39.64 -6.16 -4.15
C ARG A 414 39.34 -7.66 -4.32
N ARG A 415 39.72 -8.26 -5.45
CA ARG A 415 39.64 -9.71 -5.71
C ARG A 415 40.47 -10.51 -4.71
N ILE A 416 41.68 -10.09 -4.37
CA ILE A 416 42.53 -10.77 -3.38
C ILE A 416 41.94 -10.69 -1.95
N ARG A 417 41.22 -9.61 -1.62
CA ARG A 417 40.48 -9.50 -0.35
C ARG A 417 39.18 -10.30 -0.33
N ALA A 418 38.47 -10.37 -1.46
CA ALA A 418 37.21 -11.12 -1.59
C ALA A 418 37.44 -12.65 -1.72
N MET A 419 38.53 -13.09 -2.38
CA MET A 419 38.93 -14.51 -2.44
C MET A 419 39.33 -15.07 -1.06
N LYS A 420 39.73 -14.22 -0.11
CA LYS A 420 39.92 -14.63 1.30
C LYS A 420 38.60 -14.90 2.05
N ALA A 421 37.43 -14.65 1.44
CA ALA A 421 36.13 -14.72 2.11
C ALA A 421 35.06 -15.54 1.35
N GLY A 422 35.46 -16.32 0.34
CA GLY A 422 34.61 -16.75 -0.78
C GLY A 422 33.50 -17.76 -0.50
N VAL A 423 32.53 -17.86 -1.45
CA VAL A 423 31.53 -18.95 -1.58
C VAL A 423 30.72 -18.95 -2.94
N LYS A 424 30.28 -20.12 -3.49
CA LYS A 424 29.40 -20.45 -4.69
C LYS A 424 28.01 -21.20 -4.50
N ALA A 425 26.99 -20.90 -5.33
CA ALA A 425 25.58 -21.38 -5.30
C ALA A 425 25.24 -22.70 -6.05
N ASP A 426 24.10 -23.36 -5.72
CA ASP A 426 23.01 -23.86 -6.62
C ASP A 426 22.06 -24.90 -5.95
N ASP A 427 20.73 -24.70 -6.07
CA ASP A 427 19.67 -25.66 -6.53
C ASP A 427 18.22 -25.27 -6.15
N ILE A 428 17.29 -25.56 -7.07
CA ILE A 428 15.97 -24.91 -7.33
C ILE A 428 14.78 -25.85 -6.99
N ASP A 429 13.64 -25.25 -6.61
CA ASP A 429 12.27 -25.44 -7.21
C ASP A 429 11.04 -25.74 -6.33
N SER A 430 9.96 -25.05 -6.71
CA SER A 430 8.52 -25.40 -6.75
C SER A 430 7.60 -25.33 -5.50
N SER A 431 6.34 -25.01 -5.87
CA SER A 431 4.99 -25.17 -5.27
C SER A 431 4.46 -24.20 -4.20
N ASP A 432 3.44 -23.45 -4.63
CA ASP A 432 2.19 -22.99 -3.99
C ASP A 432 1.86 -23.45 -2.56
N GLU A 433 1.42 -22.51 -1.72
CA GLU A 433 0.12 -22.46 -1.00
C GLU A 433 0.15 -21.36 0.09
N GLU A 434 -0.89 -20.53 0.10
CA GLU A 434 -1.18 -19.50 1.11
C GLU A 434 -1.73 -20.14 2.39
N ASP A 435 -1.36 -19.60 3.55
CA ASP A 435 -2.23 -19.59 4.73
C ASP A 435 -1.80 -18.50 5.72
N VAL A 436 -2.68 -17.52 5.94
CA VAL A 436 -2.62 -16.52 7.01
C VAL A 436 -3.99 -16.51 7.70
N ASP A 437 -4.01 -16.20 9.00
CA ASP A 437 -5.06 -16.40 10.02
C ASP A 437 -6.56 -16.43 9.58
N ALA A 438 -6.97 -17.53 8.93
CA ALA A 438 -8.38 -17.80 8.58
C ALA A 438 -9.30 -17.90 9.82
N GLN A 439 -8.75 -18.17 11.01
CA GLN A 439 -9.53 -18.32 12.25
C GLN A 439 -10.12 -16.98 12.69
N SER A 440 -9.32 -15.90 12.64
CA SER A 440 -9.76 -14.55 12.98
C SER A 440 -10.94 -14.09 12.10
N ILE A 441 -10.91 -14.40 10.80
CA ILE A 441 -11.97 -14.05 9.84
C ILE A 441 -13.29 -14.77 10.14
N VAL A 442 -13.23 -16.08 10.39
CA VAL A 442 -14.40 -16.89 10.73
C VAL A 442 -15.04 -16.38 12.02
N VAL A 443 -14.23 -16.11 13.03
CA VAL A 443 -14.70 -15.61 14.33
C VAL A 443 -15.38 -14.24 14.17
N ARG A 444 -14.82 -13.33 13.36
CA ARG A 444 -15.44 -12.02 13.05
C ARG A 444 -16.77 -12.17 12.31
N GLY A 445 -16.86 -13.12 11.38
CA GLY A 445 -18.12 -13.46 10.72
C GLY A 445 -19.19 -13.96 11.70
N VAL A 446 -18.81 -14.82 12.65
CA VAL A 446 -19.72 -15.32 13.69
C VAL A 446 -20.19 -14.17 14.60
N TRP A 447 -19.26 -13.37 15.12
CA TRP A 447 -19.59 -12.24 15.99
C TRP A 447 -20.38 -11.16 15.27
N PHE A 448 -20.14 -10.94 13.98
CA PHE A 448 -20.97 -10.09 13.16
C PHE A 448 -22.43 -10.55 13.19
N GLY A 449 -22.67 -11.85 12.96
CA GLY A 449 -24.00 -12.45 13.03
C GLY A 449 -24.63 -12.31 14.42
N VAL A 450 -23.89 -12.63 15.48
CA VAL A 450 -24.36 -12.54 16.88
C VAL A 450 -24.78 -11.12 17.23
N GLN A 451 -23.98 -10.11 16.87
CA GLN A 451 -24.30 -8.71 17.13
C GLN A 451 -25.43 -8.20 16.23
N ALA A 452 -25.48 -8.64 14.96
CA ALA A 452 -26.58 -8.33 14.06
C ALA A 452 -27.92 -8.87 14.58
N PHE A 453 -27.95 -10.09 15.13
CA PHE A 453 -29.16 -10.65 15.72
C PHE A 453 -29.56 -9.96 17.03
N SER A 454 -28.58 -9.59 17.86
CA SER A 454 -28.83 -8.83 19.09
C SER A 454 -29.47 -7.46 18.78
N GLY A 455 -28.94 -6.75 17.78
CA GLY A 455 -29.51 -5.48 17.33
C GLY A 455 -30.86 -5.65 16.63
N ALA A 456 -31.04 -6.71 15.84
CA ALA A 456 -32.31 -7.06 15.24
C ALA A 456 -33.41 -7.33 16.27
N SER A 457 -33.07 -7.96 17.39
CA SER A 457 -34.03 -8.21 18.47
C SER A 457 -34.55 -6.90 19.05
N LEU A 458 -33.68 -5.89 19.22
CA LEU A 458 -34.09 -4.55 19.64
C LEU A 458 -34.93 -3.83 18.57
N VAL A 459 -34.60 -4.01 17.28
CA VAL A 459 -35.46 -3.52 16.18
C VAL A 459 -36.84 -4.20 16.24
N ALA A 460 -36.92 -5.48 16.61
CA ALA A 460 -38.19 -6.16 16.82
C ALA A 460 -38.99 -5.52 17.98
N ASN A 461 -38.35 -5.14 19.10
CA ASN A 461 -39.01 -4.37 20.14
C ASN A 461 -39.50 -3.00 19.61
N MET A 462 -38.73 -2.31 18.77
CA MET A 462 -39.16 -1.04 18.17
C MET A 462 -40.38 -1.23 17.27
N LEU A 463 -40.37 -2.25 16.41
CA LEU A 463 -41.48 -2.56 15.51
C LEU A 463 -42.72 -2.97 16.32
N ARG A 464 -42.55 -3.77 17.36
CA ARG A 464 -43.62 -4.11 18.31
C ARG A 464 -44.16 -2.86 19.02
N ALA A 465 -43.28 -1.95 19.45
CA ALA A 465 -43.68 -0.70 20.10
C ALA A 465 -44.48 0.21 19.16
N VAL A 466 -44.19 0.26 17.86
CA VAL A 466 -44.92 1.09 16.88
C VAL A 466 -46.19 0.40 16.39
N PHE A 467 -46.08 -0.84 15.91
CA PHE A 467 -47.15 -1.53 15.18
C PHE A 467 -47.99 -2.49 16.04
N GLY A 468 -47.54 -2.81 17.26
CA GLY A 468 -48.23 -3.68 18.21
C GLY A 468 -48.57 -5.06 17.64
N HIS A 469 -49.82 -5.48 17.90
CA HIS A 469 -50.64 -6.46 17.15
C HIS A 469 -50.07 -6.89 15.78
N ASN A 470 -50.01 -5.90 14.89
CA ASN A 470 -49.75 -6.11 13.47
C ASN A 470 -48.33 -6.63 13.19
N PHE A 471 -47.40 -6.47 14.12
CA PHE A 471 -46.03 -7.00 14.00
C PHE A 471 -45.87 -8.36 14.68
N THR A 472 -46.43 -8.55 15.88
CA THR A 472 -46.30 -9.82 16.61
C THR A 472 -47.10 -10.95 15.96
N ASP A 473 -48.20 -10.61 15.30
CA ASP A 473 -49.16 -11.57 14.75
C ASP A 473 -48.90 -11.86 13.26
N ILE A 474 -47.72 -11.47 12.74
CA ILE A 474 -47.30 -11.82 11.37
C ILE A 474 -47.32 -13.36 11.23
N PRO A 475 -48.07 -13.93 10.28
CA PRO A 475 -48.16 -15.38 10.11
C PRO A 475 -46.78 -16.00 9.89
N ASN A 476 -46.35 -16.85 10.82
CA ASN A 476 -45.05 -17.49 10.75
C ASN A 476 -45.02 -18.56 9.65
N ARG A 477 -44.18 -18.35 8.62
CA ARG A 477 -43.96 -19.30 7.52
C ARG A 477 -42.66 -20.09 7.67
N ILE A 478 -41.88 -19.81 8.70
CA ILE A 478 -40.59 -20.48 8.96
C ILE A 478 -40.82 -21.67 9.91
N PRO A 479 -40.33 -22.89 9.60
CA PRO A 479 -40.44 -24.04 10.48
C PRO A 479 -39.81 -23.78 11.85
N ALA A 480 -40.45 -24.27 12.92
CA ALA A 480 -39.95 -24.10 14.30
C ALA A 480 -38.53 -24.65 14.50
N SER A 481 -38.11 -25.65 13.71
CA SER A 481 -36.74 -26.22 13.74
C SER A 481 -35.64 -25.22 13.35
N GLN A 482 -36.00 -24.11 12.70
CA GLN A 482 -35.05 -23.07 12.32
C GLN A 482 -34.70 -22.14 13.49
N GLY A 483 -35.52 -22.09 14.54
CA GLY A 483 -35.25 -21.30 15.74
C GLY A 483 -35.44 -19.78 15.59
N ILE A 484 -36.16 -19.33 14.55
CA ILE A 484 -36.51 -17.92 14.31
C ILE A 484 -37.91 -17.80 13.69
N THR A 485 -38.65 -16.75 14.05
CA THR A 485 -39.98 -16.46 13.50
C THR A 485 -39.89 -15.57 12.26
N SER A 486 -40.93 -15.54 11.42
CA SER A 486 -40.99 -14.61 10.28
C SER A 486 -40.88 -13.14 10.70
N ALA A 487 -41.48 -12.75 11.84
CA ALA A 487 -41.33 -11.40 12.40
C ALA A 487 -39.90 -11.10 12.84
N GLY A 488 -39.22 -12.05 13.49
CA GLY A 488 -37.82 -11.93 13.86
C GLY A 488 -36.89 -11.84 12.64
N MET A 489 -37.17 -12.61 11.58
CA MET A 489 -36.41 -12.54 10.33
C MET A 489 -36.58 -11.18 9.62
N LEU A 490 -37.78 -10.59 9.66
CA LEU A 490 -38.02 -9.24 9.15
C LEU A 490 -37.18 -8.20 9.91
N ALA A 491 -37.18 -8.24 11.25
CA ALA A 491 -36.37 -7.34 12.06
C ALA A 491 -34.86 -7.54 11.80
N PHE A 492 -34.42 -8.79 11.61
CA PHE A 492 -33.06 -9.12 11.21
C PHE A 492 -32.68 -8.52 9.85
N PHE A 493 -33.54 -8.68 8.85
CA PHE A 493 -33.33 -8.09 7.52
C PHE A 493 -33.24 -6.56 7.57
N LEU A 494 -34.09 -5.89 8.35
CA LEU A 494 -34.07 -4.44 8.48
C LEU A 494 -32.80 -3.93 9.18
N PHE A 495 -32.39 -4.58 10.27
CA PHE A 495 -31.15 -4.21 10.96
C PHE A 495 -29.91 -4.54 10.13
N TRP A 496 -29.92 -5.64 9.40
CA TRP A 496 -28.89 -5.98 8.42
C TRP A 496 -28.77 -4.91 7.33
N LEU A 497 -29.89 -4.42 6.79
CA LEU A 497 -29.90 -3.37 5.78
C LEU A 497 -29.23 -2.08 6.28
N ALA A 498 -29.39 -1.77 7.57
CA ALA A 498 -28.76 -0.60 8.20
C ALA A 498 -27.23 -0.65 8.25
N HIS A 499 -26.59 -1.82 8.05
CA HIS A 499 -25.13 -1.93 8.00
C HIS A 499 -24.54 -1.45 6.67
N PHE A 500 -25.27 -1.53 5.55
CA PHE A 500 -24.75 -1.20 4.22
C PHE A 500 -24.26 0.24 4.07
N PRO A 501 -24.99 1.28 4.52
CA PRO A 501 -24.49 2.66 4.44
C PRO A 501 -23.18 2.84 5.21
N LEU A 502 -23.02 2.13 6.33
CA LEU A 502 -21.82 2.19 7.17
C LEU A 502 -20.66 1.38 6.57
N ALA A 503 -20.94 0.29 5.85
CA ALA A 503 -19.93 -0.50 5.13
C ALA A 503 -19.20 0.30 4.03
N LEU A 504 -19.86 1.33 3.48
CA LEU A 504 -19.29 2.24 2.49
C LEU A 504 -18.35 3.29 3.11
N MET A 505 -18.47 3.53 4.42
CA MET A 505 -17.68 4.55 5.11
C MET A 505 -16.35 3.99 5.59
N ARG A 506 -15.30 4.81 5.50
CA ARG A 506 -13.98 4.48 6.08
C ARG A 506 -13.96 4.79 7.59
N PRO A 507 -13.09 4.13 8.37
CA PRO A 507 -13.05 4.29 9.84
C PRO A 507 -12.97 5.75 10.33
N TYR A 508 -12.20 6.61 9.66
CA TYR A 508 -12.08 8.03 10.03
C TYR A 508 -13.38 8.83 9.84
N GLN A 509 -14.25 8.43 8.90
CA GLN A 509 -15.53 9.10 8.64
C GLN A 509 -16.59 8.76 9.71
N LEU A 510 -16.38 7.68 10.47
CA LEU A 510 -17.30 7.20 11.49
C LEU A 510 -17.13 7.88 12.86
N ARG A 511 -16.15 8.80 13.01
CA ARG A 511 -15.85 9.47 14.29
C ARG A 511 -17.08 10.15 14.89
N THR A 512 -17.84 10.91 14.10
CA THR A 512 -19.07 11.59 14.55
C THR A 512 -20.13 10.58 14.97
N PHE A 513 -20.28 9.48 14.22
CA PHE A 513 -21.23 8.42 14.54
C PHE A 513 -20.92 7.76 15.89
N PHE A 514 -19.64 7.47 16.19
CA PHE A 514 -19.23 6.93 17.49
C PHE A 514 -19.45 7.92 18.64
N ASN A 515 -19.22 9.21 18.44
CA ASN A 515 -19.48 10.24 19.44
C ASN A 515 -20.97 10.32 19.77
N VAL A 516 -21.82 10.39 18.74
CA VAL A 516 -23.29 10.44 18.90
C VAL A 516 -23.80 9.19 19.61
N LYS A 517 -23.37 8.01 19.18
CA LYS A 517 -23.69 6.72 19.83
C LYS A 517 -23.38 6.75 21.34
N THR A 518 -22.21 7.25 21.71
CA THR A 518 -21.77 7.25 23.12
C THR A 518 -22.67 8.12 23.98
N ILE A 519 -23.08 9.29 23.47
CA ILE A 519 -24.00 10.20 24.15
C ILE A 519 -25.41 9.59 24.26
N LEU A 520 -25.91 8.96 23.19
CA LEU A 520 -27.23 8.33 23.16
C LEU A 520 -27.37 7.15 24.13
N MET A 521 -26.28 6.44 24.42
CA MET A 521 -26.33 5.27 25.30
C MET A 521 -26.52 5.62 26.78
N ILE A 522 -26.04 6.79 27.22
CA ILE A 522 -26.15 7.23 28.62
C ILE A 522 -27.61 7.27 29.10
N PRO A 523 -28.54 8.03 28.47
CA PRO A 523 -29.92 8.09 28.93
C PRO A 523 -30.65 6.75 28.82
N ALA A 524 -30.29 5.88 27.86
CA ALA A 524 -30.92 4.57 27.71
C ALA A 524 -30.56 3.61 28.85
N VAL A 525 -29.27 3.54 29.23
CA VAL A 525 -28.78 2.68 30.32
C VAL A 525 -29.31 3.16 31.67
N TRP A 526 -29.16 4.46 31.96
CA TRP A 526 -29.62 5.02 33.23
C TRP A 526 -31.15 5.04 33.35
N GLY A 527 -31.86 5.35 32.26
CA GLY A 527 -33.32 5.36 32.24
C GLY A 527 -33.91 3.98 32.54
N LEU A 528 -33.39 2.93 31.88
CA LEU A 528 -33.83 1.55 32.13
C LEU A 528 -33.48 1.08 33.54
N PHE A 529 -32.29 1.41 34.04
CA PHE A 529 -31.88 1.10 35.41
C PHE A 529 -32.79 1.76 36.45
N ILE A 530 -33.00 3.08 36.34
CA ILE A 530 -33.85 3.84 37.26
C ILE A 530 -35.27 3.28 37.26
N PHE A 531 -35.82 2.96 36.07
CA PHE A 531 -37.13 2.32 35.95
C PHE A 531 -37.18 0.99 36.71
N CYS A 532 -36.23 0.08 36.47
CA CYS A 532 -36.22 -1.23 37.11
C CYS A 532 -36.10 -1.12 38.64
N MET A 533 -35.24 -0.25 39.13
CA MET A 533 -35.02 -0.05 40.56
C MET A 533 -36.24 0.59 41.24
N ALA A 534 -36.82 1.64 40.65
CA ALA A 534 -38.00 2.31 41.18
C ALA A 534 -39.22 1.38 41.20
N ASN A 535 -39.41 0.57 40.14
CA ASN A 535 -40.55 -0.33 40.03
C ASN A 535 -40.50 -1.52 40.99
N THR A 536 -39.30 -1.92 41.42
CA THR A 536 -39.09 -3.09 42.28
C THR A 536 -38.74 -2.71 43.73
N GLY A 537 -38.72 -1.42 44.05
CA GLY A 537 -38.27 -0.92 45.36
C GLY A 537 -36.81 -1.28 45.68
N ALA A 538 -35.97 -1.41 44.64
CA ALA A 538 -34.59 -1.86 44.73
C ALA A 538 -34.40 -3.28 45.34
N SER A 539 -35.44 -4.13 45.29
CA SER A 539 -35.38 -5.49 45.84
C SER A 539 -34.70 -6.46 44.88
N LEU A 540 -33.41 -6.69 45.09
CA LEU A 540 -32.57 -7.55 44.23
C LEU A 540 -32.74 -9.06 44.47
N GLY A 541 -33.46 -9.47 45.53
CA GLY A 541 -33.60 -10.90 45.87
C GLY A 541 -32.29 -11.52 46.36
N THR A 542 -31.67 -10.89 47.38
CA THR A 542 -30.38 -11.31 47.96
C THR A 542 -30.37 -12.74 48.50
N GLU A 543 -31.53 -13.35 48.74
CA GLU A 543 -31.65 -14.76 49.13
C GLU A 543 -31.13 -15.73 48.05
N LYS A 544 -31.33 -15.46 46.75
CA LYS A 544 -30.73 -16.25 45.66
C LYS A 544 -29.24 -15.96 45.48
N LEU A 545 -28.79 -14.75 45.83
CA LEU A 545 -27.37 -14.43 45.92
C LEU A 545 -26.70 -15.20 47.08
N SER A 546 -27.47 -15.52 48.13
CA SER A 546 -27.02 -16.31 49.27
C SER A 546 -26.98 -17.83 49.03
N GLU A 547 -27.67 -18.37 48.01
CA GLU A 547 -27.41 -19.75 47.54
C GLU A 547 -25.99 -19.89 46.94
N ALA A 548 -25.44 -18.81 46.39
CA ALA A 548 -24.02 -18.76 46.00
C ALA A 548 -23.06 -18.84 47.21
N SER A 549 -23.52 -18.60 48.45
CA SER A 549 -22.71 -18.79 49.68
C SER A 549 -22.31 -20.26 49.88
N GLY A 550 -23.08 -21.22 49.38
CA GLY A 550 -22.72 -22.65 49.40
C GLY A 550 -21.54 -22.97 48.48
N VAL A 551 -21.32 -22.15 47.45
CA VAL A 551 -20.14 -22.22 46.56
C VAL A 551 -18.89 -21.69 47.29
N SER A 552 -19.04 -20.68 48.15
CA SER A 552 -17.99 -20.11 49.02
C SER A 552 -17.42 -21.10 50.03
N ALA A 553 -18.26 -21.99 50.58
CA ALA A 553 -17.87 -22.92 51.63
C ALA A 553 -17.17 -24.21 51.13
N SER A 554 -17.17 -24.49 49.81
CA SER A 554 -16.77 -25.79 49.25
C SER A 554 -15.47 -25.78 48.43
N GLY A 555 -14.69 -24.69 48.46
CA GLY A 555 -13.52 -24.50 47.57
C GLY A 555 -13.88 -24.33 46.09
N LYS A 556 -15.17 -24.47 45.74
CA LYS A 556 -15.72 -24.28 44.39
C LYS A 556 -15.75 -22.81 43.97
N TRP A 557 -15.73 -21.88 44.92
CA TRP A 557 -15.71 -20.44 44.62
C TRP A 557 -14.45 -20.00 43.89
N GLY A 558 -13.28 -20.58 44.20
CA GLY A 558 -12.06 -20.31 43.46
C GLY A 558 -12.18 -20.72 41.98
N TRP A 559 -12.71 -21.91 41.71
CA TRP A 559 -12.96 -22.38 40.34
C TRP A 559 -14.05 -21.58 39.63
N PHE A 560 -15.10 -21.18 40.34
CA PHE A 560 -16.12 -20.28 39.81
C PHE A 560 -15.54 -18.91 39.43
N PHE A 561 -14.71 -18.32 40.31
CA PHE A 561 -14.03 -17.06 40.05
C PHE A 561 -13.11 -17.18 38.82
N MET A 562 -12.29 -18.24 38.74
CA MET A 562 -11.45 -18.49 37.57
C MET A 562 -12.26 -18.68 36.28
N ASN A 563 -13.38 -19.40 36.36
CA ASN A 563 -14.27 -19.58 35.22
C ASN A 563 -14.90 -18.25 34.75
N ALA A 564 -15.23 -17.35 35.68
CA ALA A 564 -15.73 -16.01 35.35
C ALA A 564 -14.63 -15.13 34.70
N VAL A 565 -13.41 -15.17 35.23
CA VAL A 565 -12.24 -14.51 34.61
C VAL A 565 -12.01 -15.05 33.20
N ASN A 566 -12.05 -16.36 33.03
CA ASN A 566 -11.88 -17.03 31.74
C ASN A 566 -12.97 -16.63 30.72
N ALA A 567 -14.22 -16.56 31.15
CA ALA A 567 -15.33 -16.10 30.30
C ALA A 567 -15.17 -14.62 29.89
N GLY A 568 -14.73 -13.76 30.83
CA GLY A 568 -14.46 -12.34 30.55
C GLY A 568 -13.32 -12.15 29.55
N LEU A 569 -12.19 -12.85 29.75
CA LEU A 569 -11.06 -12.81 28.83
C LEU A 569 -11.43 -13.37 27.45
N GLY A 570 -12.20 -14.46 27.41
CA GLY A 570 -12.77 -15.00 26.17
C GLY A 570 -13.56 -13.94 25.43
N ASN A 571 -14.50 -13.25 26.08
CA ASN A 571 -15.35 -12.23 25.46
C ASN A 571 -14.56 -11.04 24.87
N THR A 572 -13.41 -10.69 25.44
CA THR A 572 -12.56 -9.58 24.94
C THR A 572 -11.42 -10.05 24.03
N ALA A 573 -11.22 -11.36 23.89
CA ALA A 573 -10.12 -11.95 23.10
C ALA A 573 -10.01 -11.43 21.66
N THR A 574 -11.15 -11.31 20.97
CA THR A 574 -11.21 -10.83 19.58
C THR A 574 -10.76 -9.38 19.49
N LEU A 575 -11.15 -8.55 20.45
CA LEU A 575 -10.74 -7.16 20.57
C LEU A 575 -9.23 -7.05 20.86
N ILE A 576 -8.68 -7.93 21.71
CA ILE A 576 -7.25 -7.94 22.02
C ILE A 576 -6.40 -8.17 20.77
N THR A 577 -6.79 -9.11 19.91
CA THR A 577 -6.03 -9.45 18.70
C THR A 577 -6.12 -8.39 17.59
N ASN A 578 -7.23 -7.67 17.48
CA ASN A 578 -7.48 -6.74 16.37
C ASN A 578 -7.37 -5.26 16.78
N GLN A 579 -7.03 -4.97 18.03
CA GLN A 579 -6.80 -3.61 18.49
C GLN A 579 -5.86 -2.79 17.59
N PRO A 580 -4.80 -3.37 16.97
CA PRO A 580 -3.97 -2.65 16.00
C PRO A 580 -4.72 -2.06 14.80
N ASP A 581 -5.85 -2.67 14.37
CA ASP A 581 -6.65 -2.17 13.24
C ASP A 581 -7.22 -0.77 13.49
N ILE A 582 -7.51 -0.46 14.76
CA ILE A 582 -8.03 0.83 15.22
C ILE A 582 -6.87 1.71 15.72
N ALA A 583 -5.90 1.12 16.43
CA ALA A 583 -4.79 1.86 17.03
C ALA A 583 -3.88 2.54 16.00
N ARG A 584 -3.77 2.01 14.76
CA ARG A 584 -3.03 2.64 13.66
C ARG A 584 -3.57 4.03 13.25
N TRP A 585 -4.80 4.37 13.65
CA TRP A 585 -5.40 5.68 13.40
C TRP A 585 -5.20 6.66 14.56
N SER A 586 -4.41 6.29 15.58
CA SER A 586 -4.11 7.17 16.71
C SER A 586 -3.06 8.20 16.32
N LYS A 587 -3.27 9.46 16.73
CA LYS A 587 -2.30 10.55 16.53
C LYS A 587 -1.03 10.41 17.38
N THR A 588 -1.07 9.59 18.44
CA THR A 588 0.03 9.45 19.39
C THR A 588 0.22 7.98 19.75
N ARG A 589 1.48 7.59 19.97
CA ARG A 589 1.87 6.21 20.33
C ARG A 589 1.11 5.66 21.55
N SER A 590 0.89 6.51 22.56
CA SER A 590 0.20 6.13 23.80
C SER A 590 -1.31 6.39 23.79
N GLY A 591 -1.86 7.04 22.76
CA GLY A 591 -3.25 7.47 22.74
C GLY A 591 -4.25 6.31 22.85
N ALA A 592 -3.96 5.20 22.17
CA ALA A 592 -4.77 3.99 22.24
C ALA A 592 -4.69 3.30 23.62
N MET A 593 -3.55 3.37 24.31
CA MET A 593 -3.34 2.68 25.59
C MET A 593 -4.15 3.31 26.72
N TRP A 594 -3.98 4.63 26.94
CA TRP A 594 -4.61 5.31 28.08
C TRP A 594 -6.14 5.34 27.97
N SER A 595 -6.66 5.58 26.76
CA SER A 595 -8.10 5.57 26.52
C SER A 595 -8.73 4.22 26.87
N GLN A 596 -8.10 3.11 26.50
CA GLN A 596 -8.59 1.77 26.83
C GLN A 596 -8.41 1.41 28.30
N LEU A 597 -7.23 1.68 28.87
CA LEU A 597 -6.90 1.32 30.25
C LEU A 597 -7.86 1.97 31.26
N ILE A 598 -8.30 3.19 30.99
CA ILE A 598 -9.22 3.93 31.87
C ILE A 598 -10.68 3.65 31.47
N THR A 599 -11.02 3.83 30.20
CA THR A 599 -12.43 3.82 29.76
C THR A 599 -13.01 2.41 29.77
N ASN A 600 -12.24 1.38 29.38
CA ASN A 600 -12.78 0.02 29.25
C ASN A 600 -13.19 -0.57 30.62
N PRO A 601 -12.35 -0.56 31.68
CA PRO A 601 -12.78 -1.07 32.99
C PRO A 601 -13.99 -0.31 33.56
N ILE A 602 -14.02 1.02 33.41
CA ILE A 602 -15.13 1.84 33.93
C ILE A 602 -16.41 1.54 33.15
N ALA A 603 -16.37 1.61 31.81
CA ALA A 603 -17.54 1.43 30.97
C ALA A 603 -18.11 0.01 31.06
N VAL A 604 -17.26 -1.02 31.01
CA VAL A 604 -17.68 -2.42 31.12
C VAL A 604 -18.24 -2.72 32.51
N THR A 605 -17.53 -2.34 33.57
CA THR A 605 -17.98 -2.61 34.94
C THR A 605 -19.29 -1.89 35.26
N LEU A 606 -19.39 -0.61 34.90
CA LEU A 606 -20.59 0.18 35.16
C LEU A 606 -21.79 -0.34 34.36
N SER A 607 -21.64 -0.54 33.04
CA SER A 607 -22.75 -1.01 32.20
C SER A 607 -23.21 -2.42 32.56
N ALA A 608 -22.27 -3.34 32.82
CA ALA A 608 -22.59 -4.70 33.24
C ALA A 608 -23.30 -4.70 34.60
N SER A 609 -22.82 -3.91 35.56
CA SER A 609 -23.44 -3.82 36.89
C SER A 609 -24.87 -3.29 36.80
N LEU A 610 -25.09 -2.19 36.08
CA LEU A 610 -26.43 -1.60 35.91
C LEU A 610 -27.37 -2.59 35.21
N GLY A 611 -26.91 -3.31 34.18
CA GLY A 611 -27.70 -4.33 33.50
C GLY A 611 -28.07 -5.51 34.41
N ILE A 612 -27.08 -6.10 35.09
CA ILE A 612 -27.27 -7.25 35.99
C ILE A 612 -28.23 -6.89 37.13
N LEU A 613 -28.05 -5.73 37.77
CA LEU A 613 -28.90 -5.29 38.87
C LEU A 613 -30.35 -5.05 38.40
N SER A 614 -30.53 -4.43 37.23
CA SER A 614 -31.86 -4.21 36.63
C SER A 614 -32.58 -5.52 36.37
N THR A 615 -31.93 -6.45 35.68
CA THR A 615 -32.50 -7.75 35.33
C THR A 615 -32.73 -8.62 36.57
N ALA A 616 -31.83 -8.59 37.55
CA ALA A 616 -31.99 -9.33 38.81
C ALA A 616 -33.19 -8.83 39.61
N ALA A 617 -33.36 -7.52 39.76
CA ALA A 617 -34.49 -6.93 40.46
C ALA A 617 -35.83 -7.32 39.80
N ILE A 618 -35.88 -7.27 38.46
CA ILE A 618 -37.07 -7.65 37.70
C ILE A 618 -37.35 -9.16 37.78
N ASN A 619 -36.34 -10.01 37.60
CA ASN A 619 -36.50 -11.46 37.72
C ASN A 619 -37.02 -11.86 39.11
N ASN A 620 -36.49 -11.22 40.15
CA ASN A 620 -36.94 -11.43 41.52
C ASN A 620 -38.40 -10.97 41.72
N ALA A 621 -38.71 -9.73 41.36
CA ALA A 621 -40.03 -9.15 41.58
C ALA A 621 -41.12 -9.80 40.72
N TRP A 622 -40.79 -10.25 39.51
CA TRP A 622 -41.75 -10.72 38.52
C TRP A 622 -41.77 -12.24 38.35
N GLY A 623 -40.88 -12.97 39.05
CA GLY A 623 -40.77 -14.43 38.95
C GLY A 623 -40.29 -14.91 37.58
N LEU A 624 -39.51 -14.09 36.87
CA LEU A 624 -38.99 -14.39 35.54
C LEU A 624 -37.53 -14.86 35.61
N SER A 625 -37.03 -15.41 34.50
CA SER A 625 -35.63 -15.81 34.33
C SER A 625 -35.06 -15.22 33.03
N LEU A 626 -35.13 -13.89 32.93
CA LEU A 626 -34.62 -13.13 31.80
C LEU A 626 -33.10 -13.04 31.86
N TRP A 627 -32.46 -13.12 30.70
CA TRP A 627 -31.02 -12.92 30.54
C TRP A 627 -30.69 -11.95 29.41
N ASN A 628 -31.56 -11.78 28.42
CA ASN A 628 -31.39 -10.79 27.36
C ASN A 628 -32.06 -9.46 27.69
N GLN A 629 -31.50 -8.39 27.15
CA GLN A 629 -32.03 -7.03 27.26
C GLN A 629 -33.35 -6.86 26.49
N TRP A 630 -33.48 -7.44 25.29
CA TRP A 630 -34.72 -7.34 24.50
C TRP A 630 -35.89 -8.09 25.15
N ASP A 631 -35.64 -9.25 25.78
CA ASP A 631 -36.65 -9.99 26.53
C ASP A 631 -37.15 -9.18 27.74
N LEU A 632 -36.26 -8.41 28.38
CA LEU A 632 -36.65 -7.47 29.44
C LEU A 632 -37.54 -6.35 28.91
N LEU A 633 -37.21 -5.75 27.77
CA LEU A 633 -38.07 -4.72 27.15
C LEU A 633 -39.43 -5.29 26.74
N ASP A 634 -39.48 -6.52 26.23
CA ASP A 634 -40.73 -7.21 25.92
C ASP A 634 -41.56 -7.47 27.18
N ALA A 635 -40.94 -7.96 28.27
CA ALA A 635 -41.64 -8.17 29.54
C ALA A 635 -42.22 -6.88 30.12
N ILE A 636 -41.53 -5.74 29.96
CA ILE A 636 -42.05 -4.42 30.35
C ILE A 636 -43.26 -4.04 29.48
N MET A 637 -43.20 -4.24 28.15
CA MET A 637 -44.34 -3.98 27.26
C MET A 637 -45.55 -4.88 27.58
N ASP A 638 -45.32 -6.17 27.83
CA ASP A 638 -46.36 -7.14 28.18
C ASP A 638 -47.13 -6.73 29.43
N ARG A 639 -46.41 -6.21 30.42
CA ARG A 639 -47.01 -5.79 31.70
C ARG A 639 -47.66 -4.42 31.64
N TYR A 640 -47.09 -3.50 30.85
CA TYR A 640 -47.54 -2.11 30.77
C TYR A 640 -47.83 -1.72 29.32
N TRP A 641 -48.91 -2.28 28.76
CA TRP A 641 -49.34 -1.99 27.40
C TRP A 641 -50.00 -0.60 27.27
N ARG A 642 -49.18 0.46 27.35
CA ARG A 642 -49.60 1.86 27.26
C ARG A 642 -48.72 2.63 26.27
N SER A 643 -49.25 3.72 25.71
CA SER A 643 -48.56 4.50 24.67
C SER A 643 -47.28 5.19 25.16
N ASP A 644 -47.26 5.68 26.41
CA ASP A 644 -46.11 6.26 27.09
C ASP A 644 -44.95 5.25 27.21
N VAL A 645 -45.25 4.04 27.68
CA VAL A 645 -44.26 2.96 27.87
C VAL A 645 -43.73 2.47 26.53
N ARG A 646 -44.61 2.28 25.53
CA ARG A 646 -44.21 1.88 24.17
C ARG A 646 -43.28 2.91 23.55
N PHE A 647 -43.56 4.21 23.71
CA PHE A 647 -42.67 5.27 23.23
C PHE A 647 -41.31 5.25 23.93
N ALA A 648 -41.29 5.09 25.26
CA ALA A 648 -40.04 4.98 26.02
C ALA A 648 -39.20 3.77 25.58
N ILE A 649 -39.85 2.63 25.31
CA ILE A 649 -39.18 1.41 24.83
C ILE A 649 -38.68 1.57 23.41
N PHE A 650 -39.43 2.24 22.53
CA PHE A 650 -38.95 2.58 21.18
C PHE A 650 -37.65 3.42 21.24
N LEU A 651 -37.61 4.44 22.10
CA LEU A 651 -36.41 5.27 22.28
C LEU A 651 -35.25 4.47 22.90
N CYS A 652 -35.51 3.68 23.93
CA CYS A 652 -34.49 2.86 24.60
C CYS A 652 -33.90 1.81 23.65
N ALA A 653 -34.76 1.04 22.99
CA ALA A 653 -34.36 0.04 21.99
C ALA A 653 -33.64 0.68 20.81
N GLY A 654 -34.09 1.85 20.34
CA GLY A 654 -33.41 2.61 19.27
C GLY A 654 -32.00 3.04 19.65
N CYS A 655 -31.80 3.56 20.87
CA CYS A 655 -30.47 3.94 21.36
C CYS A 655 -29.54 2.72 21.44
N TRP A 656 -30.04 1.58 21.94
CA TRP A 656 -29.26 0.35 22.00
C TRP A 656 -29.00 -0.25 20.62
N ALA A 657 -29.95 -0.18 19.69
CA ALA A 657 -29.78 -0.65 18.32
C ALA A 657 -28.70 0.15 17.58
N VAL A 658 -28.70 1.49 17.70
CA VAL A 658 -27.63 2.36 17.17
C VAL A 658 -26.28 2.02 17.82
N SER A 659 -26.29 1.75 19.13
CA SER A 659 -25.08 1.33 19.84
C SER A 659 -24.50 0.03 19.30
N LEU A 660 -25.33 -1.01 19.16
CA LEU A 660 -24.92 -2.31 18.63
C LEU A 660 -24.49 -2.21 17.16
N LEU A 661 -25.18 -1.41 16.35
CA LEU A 661 -24.80 -1.15 14.97
C LEU A 661 -23.36 -0.63 14.90
N GLY A 662 -23.02 0.37 15.73
CA GLY A 662 -21.66 0.88 15.78
C GLY A 662 -20.64 -0.07 16.37
N THR A 663 -21.02 -0.85 17.38
CA THR A 663 -20.11 -1.88 17.92
C THR A 663 -19.79 -2.91 16.85
N ASN A 664 -20.79 -3.31 16.07
CA ASN A 664 -20.63 -4.32 15.03
C ASN A 664 -19.72 -3.83 13.89
N VAL A 665 -19.88 -2.57 13.46
CA VAL A 665 -19.00 -1.93 12.47
C VAL A 665 -17.56 -1.89 12.97
N ALA A 666 -17.34 -1.41 14.20
CA ALA A 666 -16.01 -1.25 14.78
C ALA A 666 -15.29 -2.57 15.06
N ALA A 667 -15.99 -3.53 15.67
CA ALA A 667 -15.38 -4.74 16.21
C ALA A 667 -15.34 -5.90 15.22
N ASN A 668 -16.28 -5.94 14.26
CA ASN A 668 -16.44 -7.11 13.37
C ASN A 668 -16.31 -6.76 11.89
N MET A 669 -16.91 -5.67 11.41
CA MET A 669 -16.86 -5.33 9.98
C MET A 669 -15.50 -4.81 9.53
N ILE A 670 -15.02 -3.72 10.14
CA ILE A 670 -13.73 -3.12 9.77
C ILE A 670 -12.59 -4.14 9.92
N PRO A 671 -12.50 -4.89 11.04
CA PRO A 671 -11.48 -5.91 11.17
C PRO A 671 -11.64 -7.01 10.11
N PHE A 672 -12.85 -7.54 9.86
CA PHE A 672 -13.02 -8.56 8.81
C PHE A 672 -12.55 -8.04 7.43
N GLY A 673 -12.85 -6.78 7.12
CA GLY A 673 -12.36 -6.12 5.91
C GLY A 673 -10.84 -6.02 5.85
N SER A 674 -10.20 -5.71 6.99
CA SER A 674 -8.73 -5.68 7.15
C SER A 674 -8.11 -7.05 6.84
N ASP A 675 -8.54 -8.10 7.55
CA ASP A 675 -7.98 -9.45 7.40
C ASP A 675 -8.23 -10.03 6.00
N SER A 676 -9.45 -9.88 5.46
CA SER A 676 -9.79 -10.39 4.13
C SER A 676 -9.04 -9.66 3.01
N SER A 677 -8.70 -8.38 3.20
CA SER A 677 -7.84 -7.65 2.26
C SER A 677 -6.38 -8.08 2.34
N MET A 678 -5.94 -8.66 3.45
CA MET A 678 -4.61 -9.27 3.57
C MET A 678 -4.56 -10.65 2.90
N LEU A 679 -5.66 -11.42 2.96
CA LEU A 679 -5.72 -12.74 2.31
C LEU A 679 -5.77 -12.65 0.79
N PHE A 680 -6.63 -11.77 0.26
CA PHE A 680 -6.84 -11.67 -1.17
C PHE A 680 -6.59 -10.22 -1.64
N PRO A 681 -5.37 -9.68 -1.48
CA PRO A 681 -5.07 -8.25 -1.67
C PRO A 681 -5.37 -7.74 -3.09
N ARG A 682 -5.33 -8.64 -4.08
CA ARG A 682 -5.68 -8.34 -5.48
C ARG A 682 -7.19 -8.16 -5.71
N TYR A 683 -8.03 -8.78 -4.88
CA TYR A 683 -9.47 -8.90 -5.11
C TYR A 683 -10.31 -8.14 -4.08
N ILE A 684 -9.89 -8.17 -2.81
CA ILE A 684 -10.64 -7.63 -1.68
C ILE A 684 -9.98 -6.36 -1.16
N THR A 685 -10.74 -5.28 -1.14
CA THR A 685 -10.43 -4.06 -0.39
C THR A 685 -11.20 -4.06 0.93
N ILE A 686 -10.79 -3.25 1.91
CA ILE A 686 -11.47 -3.19 3.21
C ILE A 686 -12.99 -2.98 3.07
N PRO A 687 -13.51 -2.04 2.25
CA PRO A 687 -14.95 -1.93 2.01
C PRO A 687 -15.55 -3.19 1.39
N ARG A 688 -14.91 -3.82 0.38
CA ARG A 688 -15.42 -5.08 -0.21
C ARG A 688 -15.52 -6.20 0.82
N GLY A 689 -14.55 -6.31 1.73
CA GLY A 689 -14.58 -7.28 2.83
C GLY A 689 -15.69 -6.99 3.85
N GLN A 690 -15.97 -5.71 4.14
CA GLN A 690 -17.11 -5.31 4.99
C GLN A 690 -18.47 -5.70 4.37
N PHE A 691 -18.61 -5.59 3.06
CA PHE A 691 -19.80 -6.08 2.35
C PHE A 691 -19.89 -7.61 2.41
N LEU A 692 -18.76 -8.30 2.21
CA LEU A 692 -18.71 -9.76 2.26
C LEU A 692 -19.18 -10.30 3.63
N VAL A 693 -18.65 -9.79 4.74
CA VAL A 693 -19.08 -10.24 6.08
C VAL A 693 -20.55 -9.93 6.35
N THR A 694 -21.03 -8.79 5.85
CA THR A 694 -22.44 -8.40 5.97
C THR A 694 -23.33 -9.44 5.30
N CYS A 695 -22.97 -9.90 4.09
CA CYS A 695 -23.69 -10.98 3.40
C CYS A 695 -23.56 -12.33 4.12
N LEU A 696 -22.36 -12.67 4.62
CA LEU A 696 -22.12 -13.92 5.34
C LEU A 696 -22.88 -14.02 6.67
N GLY A 697 -23.27 -12.89 7.28
CA GLY A 697 -24.00 -12.87 8.55
C GLY A 697 -25.30 -13.70 8.55
N PHE A 698 -25.98 -13.83 7.40
CA PHE A 698 -27.15 -14.71 7.26
C PHE A 698 -26.79 -16.20 7.34
N ALA A 699 -25.67 -16.59 6.72
CA ALA A 699 -25.23 -17.98 6.66
C ALA A 699 -24.79 -18.53 8.02
N ILE A 700 -24.42 -17.66 8.96
CA ILE A 700 -24.00 -18.03 10.33
C ILE A 700 -25.16 -18.56 11.19
N VAL A 701 -26.42 -18.19 10.90
CA VAL A 701 -27.59 -18.58 11.70
C VAL A 701 -27.41 -18.21 13.20
N PRO A 702 -27.11 -16.94 13.53
CA PRO A 702 -26.64 -16.53 14.86
C PRO A 702 -27.64 -16.76 16.00
N TRP A 703 -28.95 -16.81 15.71
CA TRP A 703 -29.99 -17.07 16.70
C TRP A 703 -29.90 -18.46 17.34
N LYS A 704 -29.24 -19.44 16.70
CA LYS A 704 -28.97 -20.73 17.32
C LYS A 704 -27.85 -20.66 18.37
N ILE A 705 -26.90 -19.75 18.21
CA ILE A 705 -25.82 -19.50 19.17
C ILE A 705 -26.37 -18.78 20.40
N LEU A 706 -27.27 -17.82 20.18
CA LEU A 706 -27.94 -17.05 21.23
C LEU A 706 -29.20 -17.76 21.79
N ALA A 707 -29.38 -19.05 21.52
CA ALA A 707 -30.54 -19.80 22.02
C ALA A 707 -30.54 -19.95 23.56
N SER A 708 -29.36 -19.97 24.19
CA SER A 708 -29.23 -19.95 25.66
C SER A 708 -27.89 -19.39 26.12
N ALA A 709 -27.85 -18.85 27.34
CA ALA A 709 -26.63 -18.36 27.97
C ALA A 709 -25.53 -19.44 28.06
N GLY A 710 -25.89 -20.70 28.31
CA GLY A 710 -24.93 -21.81 28.41
C GLY A 710 -24.24 -22.15 27.08
N VAL A 711 -24.99 -22.20 25.98
CA VAL A 711 -24.42 -22.42 24.63
C VAL A 711 -23.47 -21.28 24.27
N PHE A 712 -23.87 -20.04 24.57
CA PHE A 712 -23.03 -18.86 24.33
C PHE A 712 -21.74 -18.89 25.16
N THR A 713 -21.80 -19.14 26.47
CA THR A 713 -20.59 -19.22 27.32
C THR A 713 -19.67 -20.38 26.91
N THR A 714 -20.22 -21.51 26.46
CA THR A 714 -19.43 -22.64 25.95
C THR A 714 -18.71 -22.28 24.66
N PHE A 715 -19.38 -21.57 23.75
CA PHE A 715 -18.76 -21.00 22.55
C PHE A 715 -17.62 -20.03 22.92
N LEU A 716 -17.84 -19.11 23.87
CA LEU A 716 -16.82 -18.17 24.37
C LEU A 716 -15.58 -18.86 24.91
N ALA A 717 -15.77 -19.88 25.76
CA ALA A 717 -14.69 -20.65 26.34
C ALA A 717 -13.90 -21.42 25.26
N GLY A 718 -14.62 -21.95 24.27
CA GLY A 718 -14.07 -22.72 23.16
C GLY A 718 -13.17 -21.93 22.24
N TYR A 719 -13.60 -20.77 21.73
CA TYR A 719 -12.69 -20.00 20.87
C TYR A 719 -11.59 -19.30 21.69
N GLY A 720 -11.88 -19.01 22.97
CA GLY A 720 -10.96 -18.33 23.87
C GLY A 720 -9.60 -19.04 23.92
N LEU A 721 -9.60 -20.35 24.12
CA LEU A 721 -8.36 -21.13 24.19
C LEU A 721 -7.46 -21.00 22.94
N PHE A 722 -8.03 -20.86 21.74
CA PHE A 722 -7.26 -20.72 20.50
C PHE A 722 -6.64 -19.32 20.40
N MET A 723 -7.42 -18.28 20.64
CA MET A 723 -6.96 -16.89 20.53
C MET A 723 -5.89 -16.57 21.60
N ALA A 724 -6.01 -17.14 22.80
CA ALA A 724 -5.03 -16.95 23.87
C ALA A 724 -3.62 -17.37 23.45
N SER A 725 -3.51 -18.50 22.73
CA SER A 725 -2.23 -19.00 22.23
C SER A 725 -1.61 -18.10 21.16
N VAL A 726 -2.44 -17.55 20.25
CA VAL A 726 -1.96 -16.60 19.23
C VAL A 726 -1.43 -15.32 19.89
N VAL A 727 -2.22 -14.72 20.80
CA VAL A 727 -1.82 -13.50 21.52
C VAL A 727 -0.52 -13.72 22.29
N ALA A 728 -0.38 -14.87 22.96
CA ALA A 728 0.84 -15.21 23.69
C ALA A 728 2.09 -15.21 22.81
N ILE A 729 2.01 -15.83 21.63
CA ILE A 729 3.13 -15.88 20.67
C ILE A 729 3.45 -14.48 20.17
N MET A 730 2.42 -13.68 19.81
CA MET A 730 2.62 -12.30 19.36
C MET A 730 3.31 -11.43 20.41
N VAL A 731 2.84 -11.50 21.67
CA VAL A 731 3.42 -10.74 22.80
C VAL A 731 4.86 -11.19 23.07
N CYS A 732 5.12 -12.50 23.05
CA CYS A 732 6.45 -13.06 23.25
C CYS A 732 7.43 -12.66 22.14
N GLU A 733 7.01 -12.79 20.87
CA GLU A 733 7.81 -12.39 19.71
C GLU A 733 8.15 -10.91 19.83
N TYR A 734 7.13 -10.05 19.96
CA TYR A 734 7.30 -8.60 19.94
C TYR A 734 8.09 -8.11 21.16
N PHE A 735 7.63 -8.31 22.38
CA PHE A 735 8.26 -7.65 23.53
C PHE A 735 9.58 -8.31 23.97
N LEU A 736 9.69 -9.63 23.88
CA LEU A 736 10.79 -10.37 24.49
C LEU A 736 11.87 -10.77 23.49
N LEU A 737 11.48 -11.36 22.36
CA LEU A 737 12.43 -11.97 21.41
C LEU A 737 12.96 -10.95 20.38
N THR A 738 12.10 -10.09 19.84
CA THR A 738 12.48 -9.06 18.85
C THR A 738 12.66 -7.68 19.44
N ARG A 739 12.32 -7.49 20.73
CA ARG A 739 12.41 -6.22 21.47
C ARG A 739 11.65 -5.08 20.76
N GLY A 740 10.47 -5.35 20.25
CA GLY A 740 9.59 -4.39 19.58
C GLY A 740 10.05 -4.00 18.17
N ASN A 741 11.10 -4.63 17.64
CA ASN A 741 11.57 -4.36 16.29
C ASN A 741 10.81 -5.20 15.26
N LEU A 742 10.19 -4.51 14.31
CA LEU A 742 9.47 -5.12 13.19
C LEU A 742 9.96 -4.50 11.87
N PHE A 743 10.26 -5.35 10.88
CA PHE A 743 10.65 -4.90 9.55
C PHE A 743 9.43 -4.82 8.62
N ILE A 744 8.73 -3.67 8.63
CA ILE A 744 7.42 -3.49 7.98
C ILE A 744 7.45 -3.85 6.50
N ALA A 745 8.46 -3.41 5.74
CA ALA A 745 8.60 -3.72 4.33
C ALA A 745 8.58 -5.23 4.07
N HIS A 746 9.29 -6.01 4.90
CA HIS A 746 9.32 -7.46 4.78
C HIS A 746 8.01 -8.14 5.17
N CYS A 747 7.09 -7.48 5.90
CA CYS A 747 5.77 -8.04 6.19
C CYS A 747 4.89 -8.17 4.93
N TYR A 748 5.18 -7.40 3.88
CA TYR A 748 4.43 -7.42 2.61
C TYR A 748 5.11 -8.24 1.51
N ASN A 749 6.18 -8.98 1.84
CA ASN A 749 6.85 -9.89 0.91
C ASN A 749 6.62 -11.36 1.30
N GLY A 750 5.78 -12.08 0.55
CA GLY A 750 5.54 -13.52 0.74
C GLY A 750 6.56 -14.45 0.06
N GLY A 751 7.52 -13.90 -0.68
CA GLY A 751 8.50 -14.65 -1.45
C GLY A 751 9.60 -15.32 -0.61
N LYS A 752 10.22 -16.36 -1.18
CA LYS A 752 11.32 -17.16 -0.57
C LYS A 752 12.50 -16.32 -0.12
N GLU A 753 12.69 -15.19 -0.79
CA GLU A 753 13.75 -14.22 -0.56
C GLU A 753 13.56 -13.39 0.71
N ASN A 754 12.36 -13.36 1.31
CA ASN A 754 12.12 -12.64 2.55
C ASN A 754 12.95 -13.24 3.70
N PRO A 755 14.01 -12.56 4.16
CA PRO A 755 14.94 -13.14 5.13
C PRO A 755 14.37 -13.12 6.56
N HIS A 756 13.30 -12.35 6.81
CA HIS A 756 12.70 -12.18 8.12
C HIS A 756 11.54 -13.15 8.33
N TYR A 757 10.56 -13.17 7.42
CA TYR A 757 9.26 -13.80 7.69
C TYR A 757 8.89 -14.95 6.74
N TYR A 758 9.80 -15.41 5.86
CA TYR A 758 9.53 -16.58 5.02
C TYR A 758 9.60 -17.92 5.78
N TYR A 759 10.38 -17.99 6.86
CA TYR A 759 10.51 -19.19 7.71
C TYR A 759 10.70 -20.50 6.90
N MET A 760 9.92 -21.55 7.19
CA MET A 760 9.90 -22.81 6.42
C MET A 760 8.72 -22.78 5.44
N LYS A 761 8.95 -22.26 4.23
CA LYS A 761 7.91 -22.14 3.18
C LYS A 761 6.66 -21.35 3.63
N GLY A 762 6.87 -20.22 4.31
CA GLY A 762 5.83 -19.40 4.93
C GLY A 762 5.50 -19.77 6.38
N TRP A 763 5.89 -20.97 6.84
CA TRP A 763 5.49 -21.47 8.17
C TRP A 763 6.55 -21.23 9.24
N ASN A 764 6.16 -20.51 10.31
CA ASN A 764 6.92 -20.48 11.55
C ASN A 764 6.59 -21.74 12.38
N VAL A 765 7.38 -22.80 12.19
CA VAL A 765 7.20 -24.09 12.85
C VAL A 765 7.26 -23.96 14.38
N GLN A 766 8.14 -23.10 14.91
CA GLN A 766 8.25 -22.83 16.33
C GLN A 766 6.94 -22.28 16.91
N ALA A 767 6.31 -21.34 16.19
CA ALA A 767 5.02 -20.76 16.57
C ALA A 767 3.91 -21.81 16.50
N VAL A 768 3.87 -22.63 15.44
CA VAL A 768 2.86 -23.70 15.29
C VAL A 768 2.96 -24.72 16.43
N ILE A 769 4.17 -25.16 16.79
CA ILE A 769 4.37 -26.09 17.91
C ILE A 769 3.87 -25.47 19.22
N ALA A 770 4.29 -24.23 19.51
CA ALA A 770 3.87 -23.55 20.73
C ALA A 770 2.34 -23.40 20.79
N TYR A 771 1.72 -23.01 19.69
CA TYR A 771 0.27 -22.86 19.55
C TYR A 771 -0.48 -24.18 19.81
N LEU A 772 -0.07 -25.27 19.16
CA LEU A 772 -0.71 -26.58 19.33
C LEU A 772 -0.55 -27.11 20.75
N CYS A 773 0.64 -26.95 21.35
CA CYS A 773 0.89 -27.38 22.72
C CYS A 773 0.11 -26.54 23.75
N GLY A 774 -0.01 -25.23 23.55
CA GLY A 774 -0.79 -24.36 24.42
C GLY A 774 -2.28 -24.66 24.39
N ILE A 775 -2.82 -25.04 23.23
CA ILE A 775 -4.21 -25.50 23.08
C ILE A 775 -4.42 -26.87 23.71
N ALA A 776 -3.51 -27.82 23.46
CA ALA A 776 -3.67 -29.21 23.88
C ALA A 776 -3.89 -29.38 25.39
N LEU A 777 -3.33 -28.47 26.20
CA LEU A 777 -3.37 -28.57 27.65
C LEU A 777 -4.78 -28.31 28.25
N PRO A 778 -5.46 -27.18 27.96
CA PRO A 778 -6.84 -26.95 28.39
C PRO A 778 -7.91 -27.65 27.54
N PHE A 779 -7.57 -28.16 26.35
CA PHE A 779 -8.52 -28.77 25.41
C PHE A 779 -9.40 -29.88 26.01
N PRO A 780 -8.90 -30.81 26.84
CA PRO A 780 -9.74 -31.82 27.50
C PRO A 780 -10.85 -31.22 28.37
N GLY A 781 -10.58 -30.09 29.04
CA GLY A 781 -11.59 -29.38 29.84
C GLY A 781 -12.68 -28.76 28.99
N PHE A 782 -12.30 -28.19 27.84
CA PHE A 782 -13.25 -27.67 26.86
C PHE A 782 -14.14 -28.78 26.30
N VAL A 783 -13.56 -29.92 25.92
CA VAL A 783 -14.32 -31.09 25.44
C VAL A 783 -15.28 -31.61 26.53
N GLY A 784 -14.88 -31.54 27.79
CA GLY A 784 -15.76 -31.79 28.93
C GLY A 784 -16.96 -30.85 29.02
N SER A 785 -16.76 -29.55 28.75
CA SER A 785 -17.87 -28.56 28.74
C SER A 785 -18.88 -28.80 27.62
N LEU A 786 -18.49 -29.54 26.56
CA LEU A 786 -19.37 -29.97 25.48
C LEU A 786 -20.17 -31.25 25.81
N GLY A 787 -19.99 -31.82 27.00
CA GLY A 787 -20.72 -32.99 27.48
C GLY A 787 -19.95 -34.32 27.40
N ALA A 788 -18.66 -34.29 27.06
CA ALA A 788 -17.82 -35.49 27.13
C ALA A 788 -17.47 -35.85 28.58
N ASN A 789 -17.32 -37.14 28.88
CA ASN A 789 -16.93 -37.60 30.20
C ASN A 789 -15.41 -37.44 30.38
N VAL A 790 -14.99 -36.47 31.21
CA VAL A 790 -13.59 -36.15 31.48
C VAL A 790 -13.34 -36.02 32.98
N SER A 791 -12.08 -36.18 33.40
CA SER A 791 -11.72 -36.07 34.82
C SER A 791 -11.99 -34.66 35.39
N THR A 792 -12.19 -34.57 36.70
CA THR A 792 -12.35 -33.28 37.40
C THR A 792 -11.15 -32.36 37.19
N THR A 793 -9.95 -32.92 37.10
CA THR A 793 -8.73 -32.16 36.78
C THR A 793 -8.80 -31.53 35.38
N ALA A 794 -9.25 -32.28 34.38
CA ALA A 794 -9.44 -31.76 33.04
C ALA A 794 -10.47 -30.62 33.00
N LEU A 795 -11.61 -30.77 33.68
CA LEU A 795 -12.62 -29.70 33.80
C LEU A 795 -12.04 -28.43 34.43
N ASN A 796 -11.26 -28.60 35.51
CA ASN A 796 -10.57 -27.51 36.18
C ASN A 796 -9.56 -26.79 35.25
N MET A 797 -8.83 -27.53 34.40
CA MET A 797 -7.96 -26.93 33.38
C MET A 797 -8.75 -26.13 32.34
N GLY A 798 -9.98 -26.53 32.04
CA GLY A 798 -10.92 -25.75 31.20
C GLY A 798 -11.32 -24.42 31.85
N HIS A 799 -11.55 -24.39 33.16
CA HIS A 799 -11.89 -23.16 33.90
C HIS A 799 -10.79 -22.10 33.89
N ILE A 800 -9.53 -22.50 33.66
CA ILE A 800 -8.39 -21.60 33.49
C ILE A 800 -7.87 -21.57 32.05
N GLY A 801 -8.68 -22.00 31.08
CA GLY A 801 -8.24 -22.33 29.73
C GLY A 801 -7.50 -21.21 29.00
N TRP A 802 -7.99 -19.97 29.08
CA TRP A 802 -7.35 -18.80 28.49
C TRP A 802 -5.96 -18.54 29.08
N LEU A 803 -5.86 -18.46 30.41
CA LEU A 803 -4.59 -18.20 31.10
C LEU A 803 -3.60 -19.35 30.86
N LEU A 804 -4.09 -20.59 30.94
CA LEU A 804 -3.25 -21.76 30.75
C LEU A 804 -2.73 -21.85 29.32
N SER A 805 -3.59 -21.61 28.32
CA SER A 805 -3.22 -21.55 26.90
C SER A 805 -2.21 -20.43 26.65
N PHE A 806 -2.46 -19.23 27.18
CA PHE A 806 -1.56 -18.08 27.05
C PHE A 806 -0.19 -18.37 27.66
N THR A 807 -0.14 -18.74 28.93
CA THR A 807 1.13 -18.96 29.65
C THR A 807 1.91 -20.12 29.04
N THR A 808 1.24 -21.22 28.66
CA THR A 808 1.89 -22.38 28.05
C THR A 808 2.48 -22.02 26.69
N SER A 809 1.72 -21.37 25.81
CA SER A 809 2.22 -20.92 24.50
C SER A 809 3.35 -19.90 24.63
N PHE A 810 3.23 -18.94 25.55
CA PHE A 810 4.28 -17.94 25.80
C PHE A 810 5.60 -18.59 26.23
N VAL A 811 5.54 -19.44 27.26
CA VAL A 811 6.73 -20.09 27.82
C VAL A 811 7.34 -21.09 26.83
N LEU A 812 6.51 -21.88 26.13
CA LEU A 812 7.00 -22.82 25.12
C LEU A 812 7.61 -22.09 23.93
N TYR A 813 6.95 -21.06 23.40
CA TYR A 813 7.51 -20.30 22.28
C TYR A 813 8.83 -19.64 22.68
N TRP A 814 8.90 -19.02 23.86
CA TRP A 814 10.13 -18.48 24.40
C TRP A 814 11.24 -19.54 24.54
N ALA A 815 10.93 -20.70 25.13
CA ALA A 815 11.90 -21.78 25.33
C ALA A 815 12.40 -22.35 23.99
N ILE A 816 11.47 -22.62 23.07
CA ILE A 816 11.77 -23.11 21.72
C ILE A 816 12.64 -22.10 20.99
N CYS A 817 12.27 -20.81 20.97
CA CYS A 817 13.05 -19.77 20.29
C CYS A 817 14.37 -19.43 20.99
N THR A 818 14.51 -19.71 22.28
CA THR A 818 15.80 -19.55 22.98
C THR A 818 16.80 -20.62 22.54
N VAL A 819 16.35 -21.86 22.35
CA VAL A 819 17.18 -22.99 21.90
C VAL A 819 17.33 -23.00 20.37
N TRP A 820 16.24 -22.72 19.66
CA TRP A 820 16.09 -22.73 18.21
C TRP A 820 15.47 -21.41 17.69
N PRO A 821 16.23 -20.30 17.74
CA PRO A 821 15.72 -18.99 17.34
C PRO A 821 15.40 -18.92 15.85
N THR A 822 14.36 -18.14 15.52
CA THR A 822 13.96 -17.87 14.15
C THR A 822 15.01 -17.04 13.43
N LYS A 823 14.98 -17.02 12.09
CA LYS A 823 15.94 -16.25 11.28
C LYS A 823 15.84 -14.75 11.59
N ASN A 824 14.63 -14.22 11.74
CA ASN A 824 14.39 -12.84 12.14
C ASN A 824 15.02 -12.51 13.50
N GLN A 825 14.78 -13.34 14.51
CA GLN A 825 15.34 -13.14 15.86
C GLN A 825 16.88 -13.14 15.86
N LYS A 826 17.50 -14.01 15.04
CA LYS A 826 18.95 -14.02 14.84
C LYS A 826 19.44 -12.72 14.22
N ILE A 827 18.79 -12.26 13.15
CA ILE A 827 19.14 -10.99 12.48
C ILE A 827 19.05 -9.82 13.44
N ILE A 828 17.97 -9.70 14.21
CA ILE A 828 17.79 -8.61 15.19
C ILE A 828 18.90 -8.64 16.26
N LYS A 829 19.24 -9.84 16.74
CA LYS A 829 20.31 -10.02 17.73
C LYS A 829 21.68 -9.68 17.15
N GLU A 830 21.95 -10.06 15.90
CA GLU A 830 23.19 -9.73 15.17
C GLU A 830 23.32 -8.23 14.90
N MET A 831 22.20 -7.56 14.58
CA MET A 831 22.15 -6.10 14.38
C MET A 831 22.26 -5.32 15.70
N GLY A 832 22.12 -5.97 16.85
CA GLY A 832 22.26 -5.34 18.16
C GLY A 832 21.19 -4.28 18.49
N LEU A 833 20.01 -4.40 17.89
CA LEU A 833 18.95 -3.38 17.99
C LEU A 833 18.44 -3.20 19.43
N ARG A 834 18.19 -1.93 19.80
CA ARG A 834 17.51 -1.56 21.04
C ARG A 834 16.00 -1.76 20.94
N PHE A 835 15.29 -1.58 22.05
CA PHE A 835 13.84 -1.74 22.07
C PHE A 835 13.19 -0.74 21.10
N GLU A 836 12.42 -1.25 20.14
CA GLU A 836 11.68 -0.48 19.12
C GLU A 836 12.54 0.47 18.25
N GLU A 837 13.84 0.23 18.13
CA GLU A 837 14.74 1.06 17.33
C GLU A 837 14.36 1.10 15.84
N MET A 838 13.78 0.02 15.31
CA MET A 838 13.25 0.00 13.93
C MET A 838 11.98 0.82 13.74
N ALA A 839 11.26 1.15 14.82
CA ALA A 839 10.09 2.02 14.73
C ALA A 839 10.51 3.48 14.54
N GLU A 840 11.61 3.90 15.18
CA GLU A 840 12.19 5.27 15.08
C GLU A 840 12.95 5.51 13.77
N ARG A 841 13.14 4.45 12.97
CA ARG A 841 13.85 4.54 11.69
C ARG A 841 12.84 4.75 10.59
N ASP A 842 13.18 5.69 9.71
CA ASP A 842 12.49 5.93 8.46
C ASP A 842 12.16 4.61 7.74
N MET A 843 10.86 4.45 7.42
CA MET A 843 10.35 3.21 6.82
C MET A 843 10.83 3.14 5.38
N MET A 844 11.83 2.31 5.12
CA MET A 844 12.24 1.99 3.76
C MET A 844 11.32 0.88 3.24
N ALA A 845 10.41 1.22 2.31
CA ALA A 845 9.60 0.23 1.61
C ALA A 845 10.50 -0.75 0.83
N LEU A 846 9.94 -1.91 0.42
CA LEU A 846 10.68 -2.93 -0.35
C LEU A 846 11.29 -2.37 -1.63
N ASP A 847 10.76 -1.24 -2.09
CA ASP A 847 11.16 -0.50 -3.26
C ASP A 847 12.29 0.53 -3.01
N GLY A 848 12.76 0.60 -1.77
CA GLY A 848 13.75 1.57 -1.31
C GLY A 848 13.19 2.97 -1.08
N THR A 849 11.88 3.16 -1.22
CA THR A 849 11.21 4.43 -0.90
C THR A 849 11.26 4.62 0.62
N ILE A 850 11.93 5.68 1.04
CA ILE A 850 11.90 6.12 2.43
C ILE A 850 10.58 6.85 2.66
N ILE A 851 9.73 6.27 3.49
CA ILE A 851 8.51 6.87 4.02
C ILE A 851 8.93 7.49 5.37
N PRO A 852 9.14 8.82 5.42
CA PRO A 852 9.55 9.49 6.65
C PRO A 852 8.44 9.39 7.70
N GLU A 853 8.82 9.12 8.95
CA GLU A 853 7.86 8.99 10.06
C GLU A 853 7.32 10.36 10.53
N SER A 854 7.96 11.48 10.17
CA SER A 854 7.64 12.80 10.72
C SER A 854 6.36 13.42 10.13
N ALA A 855 5.21 12.86 10.50
CA ALA A 855 3.91 13.51 10.51
C ALA A 855 3.55 14.06 11.91
N GLU A 856 4.53 14.25 12.80
CA GLU A 856 4.36 15.05 14.01
C GLU A 856 4.34 16.54 13.62
N GLY A 857 3.22 17.03 13.09
CA GLY A 857 3.07 18.46 12.79
C GLY A 857 1.96 18.87 11.81
N MET A 858 1.31 17.95 11.10
CA MET A 858 0.21 18.33 10.19
C MET A 858 -1.03 18.76 11.00
N SER A 859 -1.45 20.02 10.85
CA SER A 859 -2.68 20.54 11.46
C SER A 859 -3.90 19.78 10.92
N GLU A 860 -5.01 19.78 11.67
CA GLU A 860 -6.26 19.11 11.25
C GLU A 860 -6.78 19.58 9.88
N ASP A 861 -6.32 20.74 9.40
CA ASP A 861 -6.67 21.30 8.09
C ASP A 861 -5.94 20.62 6.92
N GLN A 862 -4.78 20.00 7.15
CA GLN A 862 -4.06 19.23 6.11
C GLN A 862 -4.48 17.76 6.03
N VAL A 863 -5.20 17.25 7.04
CA VAL A 863 -5.79 15.89 7.04
C VAL A 863 -7.27 15.92 6.60
N ALA A 864 -7.84 17.12 6.43
CA ALA A 864 -9.11 17.30 5.76
C ALA A 864 -8.93 16.91 4.28
N TRP A 865 -9.42 15.71 3.93
CA TRP A 865 -9.79 15.40 2.55
C TRP A 865 -10.54 16.61 1.99
N ASP A 866 -9.97 17.24 0.99
CA ASP A 866 -10.47 18.46 0.37
C ASP A 866 -11.99 18.34 0.15
N GLU A 867 -12.79 19.32 0.58
CA GLU A 867 -14.25 19.24 0.46
C GLU A 867 -14.71 19.09 -0.99
N THR A 868 -13.83 19.43 -1.94
CA THR A 868 -13.94 19.19 -3.38
C THR A 868 -13.93 17.70 -3.72
N GLU A 869 -13.14 16.86 -3.04
CA GLU A 869 -13.14 15.41 -3.23
C GLU A 869 -14.41 14.73 -2.69
N LYS A 870 -15.01 15.26 -1.60
CA LYS A 870 -16.32 14.79 -1.14
C LYS A 870 -17.42 15.03 -2.19
N LYS A 871 -17.35 16.15 -2.91
CA LYS A 871 -18.30 16.45 -4.01
C LYS A 871 -18.03 15.61 -5.25
N ALA A 872 -16.78 15.29 -5.56
CA ALA A 872 -16.43 14.40 -6.68
C ALA A 872 -16.87 12.94 -6.43
N VAL A 873 -16.80 12.46 -5.19
CA VAL A 873 -17.23 11.09 -4.83
C VAL A 873 -18.75 11.00 -4.63
N ALA A 874 -19.43 12.08 -4.25
CA ALA A 874 -20.90 12.10 -4.12
C ALA A 874 -21.66 12.20 -5.46
N PHE A 875 -20.98 12.47 -6.58
CA PHE A 875 -21.64 12.68 -7.88
C PHE A 875 -21.68 11.44 -8.80
N ASP A 876 -21.06 10.32 -8.42
CA ASP A 876 -20.91 9.16 -9.32
C ASP A 876 -21.65 7.89 -8.85
N SER A 877 -22.82 8.06 -8.23
CA SER A 877 -23.75 6.94 -7.95
C SER A 877 -24.87 6.80 -8.98
N ARG A 878 -24.78 7.52 -10.12
CA ARG A 878 -25.83 7.55 -11.16
C ARG A 878 -25.43 7.02 -12.54
N ARG A 879 -24.21 6.50 -12.73
CA ARG A 879 -23.83 5.84 -13.99
C ARG A 879 -23.45 4.38 -13.77
N VAL A 880 -24.45 3.60 -13.34
CA VAL A 880 -24.50 2.15 -13.54
C VAL A 880 -25.84 1.84 -14.20
N SER A 881 -25.99 2.35 -15.43
CA SER A 881 -26.93 1.88 -16.45
C SER A 881 -26.59 2.64 -17.72
N ASP A 882 -25.60 2.15 -18.46
CA ASP A 882 -25.51 2.16 -19.93
C ASP A 882 -24.23 1.43 -20.37
#